data_AF-A0A2E4F8C5-F1
#
_entry.id   AF-A0A2E4F8C5-F1
#
_cell.length_a   1.000
_cell.length_b   1.000
_cell.length_c   1.000
_cell.angle_alpha   90.00
_cell.angle_beta   90.00
_cell.angle_gamma   90.00
#
_symmetry.space_group_name_H-M   'P 1'
#
loop_
_entity.id
_entity.type
_entity.pdbx_description
1 polymer ?
#
loop_
_entity_poly.entity_id
_entity_poly.type
_entity_poly.pdbx_seq_one_letter_code
_entity_poly.pdbx_strand_id
1 'polypeptide(L)'
;MSTRTKLQGSGLAALVMGATIALVVFVNTISGAFFGRLDLTESNLNTLSDASKAAVSDLSELEVTLYMSPDLPETVRDEMGRERVMRDVSQKFVDRLNEYRSYSDGNMTIHRVTEDVVERARDAKLRVFSGDEATAKGGRLEFKEYVLGATFHYKSAMEVLPLALYPEHYEFEITKIMARLKDKVAKSILMKDVLTVGETLAEAVATCADAYKAAEPTDDAPTNPFGLLSKEASQARLTALTTNGEAIGGACGPLGDALKAAKELEGKHPAMDHLTRVVDVYVQTRGQIAQVLTGPEEERTRAIQGVDQLAAISAEVVNAHDTLVDSPGRRSIGFICAGKAFCPFPDPQPLIPKELEGVIGQKNPFATQIVGQLGRMSERMNMILSNIERNLFKKKGFNIKRVDINQEIPDDVEAMVLFGAKADLTDWQLYQIDQFVMGGGSLVVFLNGWDVALMNLSPKGDARVTALGKNSSNIGGLLASWGVKPTGKLVAEPTSNDEVTVMALIRQGAMTWQTQRQFPYPILPVLKDMDGSSPLVRAVSSITLPYTTSLELSSEAGVTVTPLISTSADAVAVDMTDFPLEPTEQATKVNALNADGVQVVAAVATGTFKSHFTGKEAPKAPEKETPPGQEKKEEDSSTDASPERLEQGEGRVLVIGSNLGLEDLSPGSIMPDFDLGQLTGGSFEVVDQFRGWAANLQNWEVRLGQIQHTLPDNIQFLFNVLDWSIQQEALVEIRSKQYQRRPLEQLDEDSQSLITLAAIVGAPLLFVLFGLLRLGARRKRRRGLAALAGSRGKV
;
A
#
# COMPACT_ATOMS: atom_id res chain seq x y z
N MET A 1 -35.60 -84.46 -8.57
CA MET A 1 -35.93 -83.45 -9.59
C MET A 1 -35.27 -82.14 -9.22
N SER A 2 -34.42 -81.63 -10.11
CA SER A 2 -33.64 -80.40 -9.96
C SER A 2 -34.51 -79.17 -10.30
N THR A 3 -34.38 -78.07 -9.55
CA THR A 3 -34.36 -76.71 -10.12
C THR A 3 -33.74 -75.71 -9.15
N ARG A 4 -32.72 -75.00 -9.66
CA ARG A 4 -31.95 -73.91 -9.07
C ARG A 4 -32.74 -72.59 -9.13
N THR A 5 -32.72 -71.79 -8.07
CA THR A 5 -32.85 -70.32 -8.12
C THR A 5 -32.16 -69.67 -6.91
N LYS A 6 -30.84 -69.51 -6.99
CA LYS A 6 -30.06 -68.55 -6.19
C LYS A 6 -28.96 -68.02 -7.11
N LEU A 7 -29.20 -66.92 -7.81
CA LEU A 7 -28.21 -66.03 -8.43
C LEU A 7 -28.94 -64.99 -9.31
N GLN A 8 -29.66 -64.04 -8.71
CA GLN A 8 -30.17 -62.87 -9.45
C GLN A 8 -29.91 -61.52 -8.78
N GLY A 9 -29.45 -61.48 -7.51
CA GLY A 9 -29.13 -60.23 -6.81
C GLY A 9 -27.67 -59.75 -6.93
N SER A 10 -26.70 -60.68 -7.02
CA SER A 10 -25.26 -60.35 -7.03
C SER A 10 -24.78 -59.76 -8.35
N GLY A 11 -25.36 -60.21 -9.47
CA GLY A 11 -25.00 -59.70 -10.80
C GLY A 11 -25.36 -58.23 -11.00
N LEU A 12 -26.52 -57.79 -10.48
CA LEU A 12 -26.97 -56.41 -10.62
C LEU A 12 -26.11 -55.44 -9.78
N ALA A 13 -25.76 -55.82 -8.55
CA ALA A 13 -24.90 -55.02 -7.69
C ALA A 13 -23.47 -54.86 -8.26
N ALA A 14 -22.89 -55.95 -8.80
CA ALA A 14 -21.59 -55.90 -9.46
C ALA A 14 -21.60 -55.02 -10.73
N LEU A 15 -22.70 -55.05 -11.49
CA LEU A 15 -22.86 -54.24 -12.69
C LEU A 15 -23.02 -52.75 -12.36
N VAL A 16 -23.78 -52.41 -11.30
CA VAL A 16 -23.90 -51.04 -10.81
C VAL A 16 -22.56 -50.54 -10.29
N MET A 17 -21.85 -51.33 -9.48
CA MET A 17 -20.54 -50.95 -8.95
C MET A 17 -19.50 -50.78 -10.06
N GLY A 18 -19.46 -51.71 -11.03
CA GLY A 18 -18.60 -51.59 -12.21
C GLY A 18 -18.95 -50.39 -13.09
N ALA A 19 -20.23 -50.07 -13.25
CA ALA A 19 -20.67 -48.88 -13.98
C ALA A 19 -20.34 -47.58 -13.24
N THR A 20 -20.41 -47.56 -11.91
CA THR A 20 -20.01 -46.41 -11.09
C THR A 20 -18.51 -46.19 -11.16
N ILE A 21 -17.69 -47.24 -11.05
CA ILE A 21 -16.23 -47.14 -11.19
C ILE A 21 -15.88 -46.69 -12.61
N ALA A 22 -16.49 -47.29 -13.63
CA ALA A 22 -16.28 -46.88 -15.02
C ALA A 22 -16.72 -45.43 -15.26
N LEU A 23 -17.80 -44.97 -14.61
CA LEU A 23 -18.25 -43.58 -14.65
C LEU A 23 -17.25 -42.65 -13.96
N VAL A 24 -16.74 -43.00 -12.77
CA VAL A 24 -15.73 -42.20 -12.06
C VAL A 24 -14.46 -42.11 -12.89
N VAL A 25 -13.96 -43.23 -13.44
CA VAL A 25 -12.79 -43.25 -14.32
C VAL A 25 -13.05 -42.43 -15.59
N PHE A 26 -14.23 -42.57 -16.20
CA PHE A 26 -14.59 -41.83 -17.41
C PHE A 26 -14.72 -40.32 -17.15
N VAL A 27 -15.36 -39.92 -16.04
CA VAL A 27 -15.44 -38.53 -15.61
C VAL A 27 -14.05 -37.98 -15.34
N ASN A 28 -13.19 -38.71 -14.63
CA ASN A 28 -11.81 -38.31 -14.35
C ASN A 28 -10.94 -38.22 -15.63
N THR A 29 -11.20 -39.07 -16.62
CA THR A 29 -10.47 -39.07 -17.89
C THR A 29 -10.94 -37.91 -18.79
N ILE A 30 -12.26 -37.63 -18.82
CA ILE A 30 -12.81 -36.51 -19.60
C ILE A 30 -12.54 -35.18 -18.94
N SER A 31 -12.54 -35.09 -17.61
CA SER A 31 -12.16 -33.86 -16.91
C SER A 31 -10.71 -33.46 -17.19
N GLY A 32 -9.86 -34.41 -17.57
CA GLY A 32 -8.51 -34.13 -18.07
C GLY A 32 -8.44 -33.63 -19.52
N ALA A 33 -9.51 -33.79 -20.32
CA ALA A 33 -9.55 -33.43 -21.75
C ALA A 33 -10.47 -32.25 -22.09
N PHE A 34 -11.50 -32.00 -21.28
CA PHE A 34 -12.42 -30.86 -21.40
C PHE A 34 -12.58 -30.21 -20.03
N PHE A 35 -11.80 -29.16 -19.77
CA PHE A 35 -11.90 -28.39 -18.54
C PHE A 35 -13.09 -27.42 -18.65
N GLY A 36 -14.05 -27.56 -17.74
CA GLY A 36 -15.16 -26.62 -17.58
C GLY A 36 -15.56 -26.60 -16.11
N ARG A 37 -15.35 -25.46 -15.45
CA ARG A 37 -15.82 -25.21 -14.09
C ARG A 37 -17.09 -24.36 -14.15
N LEU A 38 -18.13 -24.80 -13.47
CA LEU A 38 -19.35 -24.02 -13.27
C LEU A 38 -19.36 -23.56 -11.82
N ASP A 39 -19.17 -22.25 -11.61
CA ASP A 39 -19.22 -21.63 -10.30
C ASP A 39 -20.64 -21.16 -10.00
N LEU A 40 -21.17 -21.55 -8.86
CA LEU A 40 -22.51 -21.19 -8.40
C LEU A 40 -22.48 -20.14 -7.28
N THR A 41 -21.29 -19.66 -6.91
CA THR A 41 -21.16 -18.63 -5.87
C THR A 41 -21.55 -17.25 -6.39
N GLU A 42 -22.12 -16.43 -5.50
CA GLU A 42 -22.36 -15.01 -5.78
C GLU A 42 -21.02 -14.36 -6.15
N SER A 43 -20.90 -13.79 -7.35
CA SER A 43 -19.68 -13.19 -7.89
C SER A 43 -18.55 -14.14 -8.35
N ASN A 44 -18.82 -15.44 -8.57
CA ASN A 44 -17.83 -16.38 -9.15
C ASN A 44 -16.50 -16.45 -8.35
N LEU A 45 -16.58 -16.72 -7.05
CA LEU A 45 -15.46 -16.71 -6.08
C LEU A 45 -14.41 -17.80 -6.31
N ASN A 46 -14.81 -18.92 -6.91
CA ASN A 46 -13.98 -20.11 -7.11
C ASN A 46 -13.51 -20.29 -8.55
N THR A 47 -13.69 -19.26 -9.39
CA THR A 47 -13.21 -19.23 -10.77
C THR A 47 -12.51 -17.91 -11.05
N LEU A 48 -11.48 -17.96 -11.91
CA LEU A 48 -10.76 -16.76 -12.33
C LEU A 48 -11.73 -15.74 -12.95
N SER A 49 -11.54 -14.48 -12.58
CA SER A 49 -12.14 -13.34 -13.28
C SER A 49 -11.69 -13.27 -14.74
N ASP A 50 -12.44 -12.52 -15.55
CA ASP A 50 -12.07 -12.31 -16.95
C ASP A 50 -10.78 -11.50 -17.08
N ALA A 51 -10.53 -10.57 -16.14
CA ALA A 51 -9.27 -9.86 -16.02
C ALA A 51 -8.09 -10.80 -15.75
N SER A 52 -8.23 -11.79 -14.85
CA SER A 52 -7.20 -12.78 -14.55
C SER A 52 -6.92 -13.71 -15.74
N LYS A 53 -7.96 -14.12 -16.48
CA LYS A 53 -7.79 -14.91 -17.71
C LYS A 53 -7.05 -14.10 -18.78
N ALA A 54 -7.46 -12.85 -18.99
CA ALA A 54 -6.80 -11.94 -19.94
C ALA A 54 -5.33 -11.71 -19.57
N ALA A 55 -5.03 -11.48 -18.29
CA ALA A 55 -3.68 -11.22 -17.81
C ALA A 55 -2.70 -12.36 -18.09
N VAL A 56 -3.14 -13.62 -17.99
CA VAL A 56 -2.28 -14.77 -18.31
C VAL A 56 -2.23 -15.08 -19.80
N SER A 57 -3.35 -14.91 -20.53
CA SER A 57 -3.39 -15.16 -21.98
C SER A 57 -2.55 -14.15 -22.77
N ASP A 58 -2.39 -12.93 -22.25
CA ASP A 58 -1.59 -11.87 -22.85
C ASP A 58 -0.07 -12.11 -22.79
N LEU A 59 0.37 -13.12 -22.04
CA LEU A 59 1.78 -13.47 -21.86
C LEU A 59 2.11 -14.74 -22.64
N SER A 60 3.07 -14.67 -23.57
CA SER A 60 3.38 -15.76 -24.49
C SER A 60 4.39 -16.79 -23.96
N GLU A 61 5.20 -16.43 -22.95
CA GLU A 61 6.26 -17.29 -22.39
C GLU A 61 6.47 -16.92 -20.91
N LEU A 62 5.50 -17.25 -20.06
CA LEU A 62 5.56 -16.99 -18.62
C LEU A 62 6.16 -18.19 -17.89
N GLU A 63 7.33 -18.01 -17.28
CA GLU A 63 7.95 -19.03 -16.44
C GLU A 63 7.70 -18.70 -14.96
N VAL A 64 7.12 -19.64 -14.21
CA VAL A 64 6.87 -19.50 -12.78
C VAL A 64 7.71 -20.49 -11.99
N THR A 65 8.56 -19.99 -11.09
CA THR A 65 9.36 -20.83 -10.20
C THR A 65 8.75 -20.82 -8.80
N LEU A 66 8.24 -21.97 -8.37
CA LEU A 66 7.63 -22.21 -7.07
C LEU A 66 8.68 -22.60 -6.03
N TYR A 67 8.75 -21.83 -4.95
CA TYR A 67 9.57 -22.08 -3.78
C TYR A 67 8.66 -22.49 -2.62
N MET A 68 8.77 -23.74 -2.20
CA MET A 68 7.94 -24.29 -1.12
C MET A 68 8.77 -25.27 -0.30
N SER A 69 8.98 -24.97 0.97
CA SER A 69 9.64 -25.89 1.89
C SER A 69 8.89 -27.24 1.91
N PRO A 70 9.57 -28.39 1.84
CA PRO A 70 8.91 -29.69 1.83
C PRO A 70 8.26 -30.05 3.17
N ASP A 71 8.71 -29.40 4.24
CA ASP A 71 8.43 -29.68 5.65
C ASP A 71 7.76 -28.49 6.35
N LEU A 72 6.86 -27.79 5.64
CA LEU A 72 6.08 -26.69 6.21
C LEU A 72 5.44 -27.07 7.56
N PRO A 73 5.41 -26.15 8.54
CA PRO A 73 4.78 -26.39 9.84
C PRO A 73 3.27 -26.61 9.67
N GLU A 74 2.62 -27.26 10.63
CA GLU A 74 1.16 -27.53 10.55
C GLU A 74 0.35 -26.23 10.54
N THR A 75 0.74 -25.28 11.40
CA THR A 75 0.15 -23.95 11.48
C THR A 75 1.21 -22.85 11.49
N VAL A 76 0.82 -21.66 11.05
CA VAL A 76 1.61 -20.43 11.16
C VAL A 76 0.72 -19.32 11.69
N ARG A 77 1.26 -18.47 12.56
CA ARG A 77 0.60 -17.24 12.99
C ARG A 77 0.93 -16.11 12.02
N ASP A 78 -0.10 -15.46 11.50
CA ASP A 78 0.09 -14.28 10.65
C ASP A 78 0.47 -13.03 11.48
N GLU A 79 0.73 -11.91 10.81
CA GLU A 79 1.14 -10.64 11.45
C GLU A 79 0.09 -10.09 12.44
N MET A 80 -1.16 -10.57 12.37
CA MET A 80 -2.27 -10.22 13.28
C MET A 80 -2.47 -11.28 14.38
N GLY A 81 -1.57 -12.26 14.48
CA GLY A 81 -1.64 -13.35 15.46
C GLY A 81 -2.66 -14.44 15.13
N ARG A 82 -3.23 -14.46 13.93
CA ARG A 82 -4.23 -15.47 13.53
C ARG A 82 -3.54 -16.74 13.05
N GLU A 83 -3.95 -17.88 13.58
CA GLU A 83 -3.43 -19.19 13.17
C GLU A 83 -4.00 -19.63 11.80
N ARG A 84 -3.11 -20.10 10.93
CA ARG A 84 -3.45 -20.57 9.58
C ARG A 84 -2.93 -21.98 9.38
N VAL A 85 -3.76 -22.85 8.82
CA VAL A 85 -3.41 -24.26 8.52
C VAL A 85 -2.62 -24.31 7.20
N MET A 86 -1.32 -24.61 7.28
CA MET A 86 -0.41 -24.49 6.13
C MET A 86 -0.69 -25.47 5.01
N ARG A 87 -1.23 -26.64 5.33
CA ARG A 87 -1.64 -27.61 4.31
C ARG A 87 -2.70 -27.04 3.37
N ASP A 88 -3.69 -26.32 3.89
CA ASP A 88 -4.74 -25.68 3.09
C ASP A 88 -4.15 -24.51 2.27
N VAL A 89 -3.32 -23.69 2.92
CA VAL A 89 -2.65 -22.54 2.29
C VAL A 89 -1.79 -22.97 1.10
N SER A 90 -0.85 -23.89 1.31
CA SER A 90 0.07 -24.39 0.28
C SER A 90 -0.67 -25.09 -0.86
N GLN A 91 -1.69 -25.90 -0.56
CA GLN A 91 -2.50 -26.56 -1.58
C GLN A 91 -3.24 -25.55 -2.44
N LYS A 92 -3.95 -24.57 -1.82
CA LYS A 92 -4.65 -23.52 -2.55
C LYS A 92 -3.73 -22.70 -3.44
N PHE A 93 -2.49 -22.48 -3.01
CA PHE A 93 -1.52 -21.72 -3.80
C PHE A 93 -1.14 -22.49 -5.08
N VAL A 94 -0.80 -23.77 -4.94
CA VAL A 94 -0.48 -24.65 -6.07
C VAL A 94 -1.69 -24.83 -7.00
N ASP A 95 -2.88 -25.00 -6.44
CA ASP A 95 -4.11 -25.14 -7.22
C ASP A 95 -4.41 -23.86 -8.02
N ARG A 96 -4.19 -22.68 -7.42
CA ARG A 96 -4.38 -21.40 -8.11
C ARG A 96 -3.38 -21.22 -9.25
N LEU A 97 -2.10 -21.50 -9.05
CA LEU A 97 -1.10 -21.44 -10.14
C LEU A 97 -1.44 -22.40 -11.29
N ASN A 98 -1.90 -23.61 -10.96
CA ASN A 98 -2.36 -24.57 -11.97
C ASN A 98 -3.61 -24.10 -12.72
N GLU A 99 -4.51 -23.39 -12.05
CA GLU A 99 -5.67 -22.77 -12.70
C GLU A 99 -5.23 -21.72 -13.73
N TYR A 100 -4.34 -20.79 -13.38
CA TYR A 100 -3.76 -19.85 -14.35
C TYR A 100 -3.10 -20.55 -15.53
N ARG A 101 -2.31 -21.59 -15.26
CA ARG A 101 -1.69 -22.41 -16.32
C ARG A 101 -2.70 -23.06 -17.27
N SER A 102 -3.89 -23.40 -16.78
CA SER A 102 -4.94 -23.97 -17.63
C SER A 102 -5.57 -22.97 -18.59
N TYR A 103 -5.50 -21.67 -18.29
CA TYR A 103 -6.00 -20.57 -19.12
C TYR A 103 -4.91 -19.85 -19.91
N SER A 104 -3.65 -20.29 -19.83
CA SER A 104 -2.52 -19.65 -20.52
C SER A 104 -2.32 -20.13 -21.97
N ASP A 105 -3.19 -20.99 -22.49
CA ASP A 105 -3.02 -21.64 -23.81
C ASP A 105 -1.67 -22.34 -24.02
N GLY A 106 -1.05 -22.82 -22.93
CA GLY A 106 0.25 -23.49 -22.94
C GLY A 106 1.45 -22.55 -22.79
N ASN A 107 1.22 -21.25 -22.67
CA ASN A 107 2.27 -20.22 -22.55
C ASN A 107 2.80 -20.03 -21.12
N MET A 108 2.39 -20.87 -20.16
CA MET A 108 2.83 -20.78 -18.76
C MET A 108 3.45 -22.10 -18.31
N THR A 109 4.68 -22.05 -17.82
CA THR A 109 5.37 -23.19 -17.21
C THR A 109 5.52 -22.96 -15.71
N ILE A 110 5.47 -24.05 -14.94
CA ILE A 110 5.67 -24.01 -13.48
C ILE A 110 6.82 -24.97 -13.13
N HIS A 111 7.91 -24.42 -12.62
CA HIS A 111 9.06 -25.14 -12.10
C HIS A 111 9.01 -25.16 -10.57
N ARG A 112 9.43 -26.25 -9.94
CA ARG A 112 9.48 -26.34 -8.46
C ARG A 112 10.93 -26.50 -8.02
N VAL A 113 11.35 -25.66 -7.08
CA VAL A 113 12.64 -25.81 -6.40
C VAL A 113 12.52 -26.91 -5.35
N THR A 114 13.47 -27.85 -5.35
CA THR A 114 13.45 -29.04 -4.49
C THR A 114 14.66 -29.15 -3.57
N GLU A 115 15.76 -28.49 -3.91
CA GLU A 115 17.02 -28.48 -3.15
C GLU A 115 17.33 -27.06 -2.69
N ASP A 116 17.90 -26.92 -1.49
CA ASP A 116 18.31 -25.65 -0.87
C ASP A 116 17.25 -24.54 -0.97
N VAL A 117 15.99 -24.93 -0.76
CA VAL A 117 14.82 -24.09 -1.07
C VAL A 117 14.87 -22.75 -0.35
N VAL A 118 15.27 -22.72 0.92
CA VAL A 118 15.32 -21.50 1.74
C VAL A 118 16.41 -20.54 1.25
N GLU A 119 17.61 -21.04 0.96
CA GLU A 119 18.71 -20.22 0.47
C GLU A 119 18.42 -19.67 -0.94
N ARG A 120 17.99 -20.52 -1.86
CA ARG A 120 17.61 -20.09 -3.22
C ARG A 120 16.44 -19.11 -3.22
N ALA A 121 15.54 -19.21 -2.24
CA ALA A 121 14.45 -18.28 -2.06
C ALA A 121 14.93 -16.91 -1.56
N ARG A 122 15.92 -16.86 -0.66
CA ARG A 122 16.55 -15.59 -0.25
C ARG A 122 17.23 -14.90 -1.43
N ASP A 123 17.96 -15.66 -2.23
CA ASP A 123 18.61 -15.15 -3.45
C ASP A 123 17.58 -14.59 -4.44
N ALA A 124 16.43 -15.25 -4.54
CA ALA A 124 15.29 -14.80 -5.34
C ALA A 124 14.42 -13.71 -4.66
N LYS A 125 14.86 -13.17 -3.51
CA LYS A 125 14.20 -12.10 -2.75
C LYS A 125 12.81 -12.47 -2.19
N LEU A 126 12.55 -13.75 -1.95
CA LEU A 126 11.35 -14.20 -1.25
C LEU A 126 11.49 -13.95 0.27
N ARG A 127 10.34 -13.80 0.93
CA ARG A 127 10.26 -13.61 2.38
C ARG A 127 10.25 -14.97 3.07
N VAL A 128 11.27 -15.24 3.87
CA VAL A 128 11.28 -16.37 4.81
C VAL A 128 10.39 -16.07 6.00
N PHE A 129 9.80 -17.11 6.60
CA PHE A 129 9.06 -17.02 7.85
C PHE A 129 9.47 -18.14 8.79
N SER A 130 9.38 -17.89 10.10
CA SER A 130 9.76 -18.88 11.11
C SER A 130 8.54 -19.60 11.65
N GLY A 131 8.69 -20.89 11.95
CA GLY A 131 7.71 -21.65 12.74
C GLY A 131 7.98 -21.53 14.25
N ASP A 132 7.14 -22.19 15.05
CA ASP A 132 7.30 -22.25 16.51
C ASP A 132 8.43 -23.21 16.97
N GLU A 133 9.02 -23.96 16.03
CA GLU A 133 10.13 -24.86 16.28
C GLU A 133 11.45 -24.09 16.45
N ALA A 134 12.07 -24.20 17.63
CA ALA A 134 13.37 -23.59 17.93
C ALA A 134 14.41 -24.65 18.30
N THR A 135 15.64 -24.44 17.82
CA THR A 135 16.82 -25.21 18.23
C THR A 135 17.76 -24.35 19.05
N ALA A 136 18.34 -24.90 20.12
CA ALA A 136 19.32 -24.19 20.92
C ALA A 136 20.72 -24.43 20.35
N LYS A 137 21.32 -23.40 19.75
CA LYS A 137 22.69 -23.45 19.20
C LYS A 137 23.51 -22.32 19.81
N GLY A 138 24.62 -22.65 20.48
CA GLY A 138 25.51 -21.65 21.08
C GLY A 138 24.87 -20.74 22.15
N GLY A 139 23.82 -21.19 22.83
CA GLY A 139 23.11 -20.39 23.85
C GLY A 139 22.06 -19.42 23.30
N ARG A 140 21.79 -19.45 21.99
CA ARG A 140 20.69 -18.72 21.34
C ARG A 140 19.65 -19.69 20.81
N LEU A 141 18.38 -19.27 20.87
CA LEU A 141 17.28 -19.96 20.21
C LEU A 141 17.27 -19.55 18.74
N GLU A 142 17.49 -20.50 17.85
CA GLU A 142 17.36 -20.33 16.40
C GLU A 142 16.07 -21.01 15.95
N PHE A 143 15.12 -20.22 15.44
CA PHE A 143 13.86 -20.74 14.91
C PHE A 143 14.07 -21.27 13.51
N LYS A 144 13.42 -22.41 13.21
CA LYS A 144 13.46 -22.99 11.87
C LYS A 144 12.70 -22.12 10.87
N GLU A 145 13.33 -21.88 9.73
CA GLU A 145 12.82 -21.00 8.68
C GLU A 145 12.20 -21.79 7.53
N TYR A 146 11.17 -21.21 6.93
CA TYR A 146 10.34 -21.78 5.89
C TYR A 146 10.07 -20.76 4.79
N VAL A 147 9.73 -21.26 3.61
CA VAL A 147 9.36 -20.43 2.44
C VAL A 147 8.12 -20.99 1.77
N LEU A 148 7.25 -20.07 1.36
CA LEU A 148 6.13 -20.32 0.47
C LEU A 148 5.90 -19.09 -0.40
N GLY A 149 6.29 -19.17 -1.67
CA GLY A 149 6.14 -18.08 -2.65
C GLY A 149 6.56 -18.50 -4.05
N ALA A 150 6.58 -17.56 -4.98
CA ALA A 150 6.99 -17.85 -6.37
C ALA A 150 7.62 -16.63 -7.04
N THR A 151 8.51 -16.88 -8.00
CA THR A 151 8.94 -15.86 -8.97
C THR A 151 8.24 -16.06 -10.30
N PHE A 152 8.01 -14.96 -11.01
CA PHE A 152 7.36 -14.92 -12.30
C PHE A 152 8.30 -14.21 -13.28
N HIS A 153 8.71 -14.91 -14.32
CA HIS A 153 9.65 -14.45 -15.32
C HIS A 153 8.91 -14.33 -16.65
N TYR A 154 9.00 -13.16 -17.27
CA TYR A 154 8.47 -12.90 -18.61
C TYR A 154 9.46 -12.06 -19.38
N LYS A 155 10.04 -12.65 -20.44
CA LYS A 155 11.12 -12.02 -21.23
C LYS A 155 12.27 -11.58 -20.31
N SER A 156 12.63 -10.29 -20.32
CA SER A 156 13.68 -9.72 -19.47
C SER A 156 13.18 -9.24 -18.10
N ALA A 157 11.88 -9.36 -17.80
CA ALA A 157 11.32 -8.90 -16.54
C ALA A 157 11.08 -10.07 -15.59
N MET A 158 11.34 -9.80 -14.30
CA MET A 158 11.01 -10.69 -13.20
C MET A 158 10.23 -9.91 -12.14
N GLU A 159 9.22 -10.57 -11.59
CA GLU A 159 8.45 -10.13 -10.44
C GLU A 159 8.35 -11.28 -9.42
N VAL A 160 8.24 -10.92 -8.15
CA VAL A 160 8.27 -11.88 -7.04
C VAL A 160 6.96 -11.79 -6.27
N LEU A 161 6.34 -12.95 -5.99
CA LEU A 161 5.35 -13.09 -4.93
C LEU A 161 6.08 -13.56 -3.67
N PRO A 162 6.50 -12.64 -2.78
CA PRO A 162 7.48 -12.93 -1.74
C PRO A 162 6.94 -13.86 -0.66
N LEU A 163 5.62 -13.86 -0.45
CA LEU A 163 4.97 -14.71 0.53
C LEU A 163 3.52 -15.01 0.15
N ALA A 164 3.17 -16.29 0.10
CA ALA A 164 1.83 -16.76 -0.23
C ALA A 164 1.11 -17.38 0.99
N LEU A 165 0.96 -16.64 2.09
CA LEU A 165 0.21 -17.09 3.29
C LEU A 165 -1.28 -16.74 3.30
N TYR A 166 -1.74 -15.97 2.31
CA TYR A 166 -3.09 -15.41 2.26
C TYR A 166 -3.85 -15.92 1.03
N PRO A 167 -4.46 -17.12 1.09
CA PRO A 167 -5.21 -17.67 -0.04
C PRO A 167 -6.33 -16.79 -0.55
N GLU A 168 -6.92 -16.00 0.35
CA GLU A 168 -7.87 -14.97 0.00
C GLU A 168 -7.33 -14.00 -1.06
N HIS A 169 -6.02 -13.75 -1.12
CA HIS A 169 -5.40 -12.75 -1.99
C HIS A 169 -4.74 -13.29 -3.25
N TYR A 170 -4.62 -14.62 -3.44
CA TYR A 170 -3.81 -15.19 -4.52
C TYR A 170 -4.20 -14.72 -5.92
N GLU A 171 -5.50 -14.65 -6.25
CA GLU A 171 -5.92 -14.24 -7.59
C GLU A 171 -5.46 -12.81 -7.91
N PHE A 172 -5.72 -11.87 -6.99
CA PHE A 172 -5.29 -10.48 -7.09
C PHE A 172 -3.77 -10.36 -7.20
N GLU A 173 -3.00 -10.94 -6.27
CA GLU A 173 -1.55 -10.81 -6.26
C GLU A 173 -0.91 -11.39 -7.53
N ILE A 174 -1.37 -12.56 -7.98
CA ILE A 174 -0.85 -13.20 -9.20
C ILE A 174 -1.23 -12.37 -10.45
N THR A 175 -2.48 -11.90 -10.55
CA THR A 175 -2.90 -11.08 -11.70
C THR A 175 -2.14 -9.76 -11.74
N LYS A 176 -1.97 -9.10 -10.59
CA LYS A 176 -1.19 -7.87 -10.44
C LYS A 176 0.24 -8.06 -10.91
N ILE A 177 0.88 -9.17 -10.53
CA ILE A 177 2.22 -9.53 -10.99
C ILE A 177 2.26 -9.69 -12.52
N MET A 178 1.31 -10.41 -13.12
CA MET A 178 1.26 -10.61 -14.57
C MET A 178 1.06 -9.29 -15.34
N ALA A 179 0.13 -8.44 -14.88
CA ALA A 179 -0.09 -7.11 -15.44
C ALA A 179 1.18 -6.24 -15.33
N ARG A 180 1.85 -6.29 -14.17
CA ARG A 180 3.10 -5.57 -13.94
C ARG A 180 4.23 -6.06 -14.82
N LEU A 181 4.37 -7.36 -15.04
CA LEU A 181 5.38 -7.92 -15.95
C LEU A 181 5.20 -7.38 -17.37
N LYS A 182 3.95 -7.33 -17.86
CA LYS A 182 3.62 -6.78 -19.18
C LYS A 182 4.03 -5.30 -19.27
N ASP A 183 3.59 -4.49 -18.30
CA ASP A 183 3.90 -3.05 -18.26
C ASP A 183 5.40 -2.79 -18.13
N LYS A 184 6.10 -3.57 -17.28
CA LYS A 184 7.53 -3.46 -17.03
C LYS A 184 8.33 -3.73 -18.30
N VAL A 185 8.02 -4.79 -19.05
CA VAL A 185 8.68 -5.06 -20.36
C VAL A 185 8.38 -3.96 -21.37
N ALA A 186 7.15 -3.46 -21.43
CA ALA A 186 6.80 -2.41 -22.38
C ALA A 186 7.55 -1.09 -22.08
N LYS A 187 7.61 -0.68 -20.82
CA LYS A 187 8.28 0.57 -20.41
C LYS A 187 9.80 0.42 -20.33
N SER A 188 10.35 -0.77 -20.06
CA SER A 188 11.81 -0.99 -20.00
C SER A 188 12.49 -0.73 -21.34
N ILE A 189 11.78 -0.90 -22.46
CA ILE A 189 12.28 -0.58 -23.80
C ILE A 189 12.64 0.91 -23.90
N LEU A 190 11.83 1.79 -23.31
CA LEU A 190 12.05 3.25 -23.30
C LEU A 190 13.21 3.66 -22.37
N MET A 191 13.56 2.79 -21.41
CA MET A 191 14.59 3.03 -20.40
C MET A 191 15.88 2.24 -20.66
N LYS A 192 16.03 1.63 -21.84
CA LYS A 192 17.12 0.69 -22.13
C LYS A 192 18.50 1.26 -21.80
N ASP A 193 18.79 2.50 -22.21
CA ASP A 193 20.09 3.14 -21.96
C ASP A 193 20.32 3.37 -20.47
N VAL A 194 19.28 3.85 -19.76
CA VAL A 194 19.33 4.08 -18.31
C VAL A 194 19.57 2.79 -17.54
N LEU A 195 18.84 1.72 -17.89
CA LEU A 195 18.97 0.41 -17.26
C LEU A 195 20.35 -0.21 -17.52
N THR A 196 20.86 -0.11 -18.75
CA THR A 196 22.17 -0.67 -19.12
C THR A 196 23.31 0.04 -18.39
N VAL A 197 23.26 1.37 -18.30
CA VAL A 197 24.27 2.15 -17.57
C VAL A 197 24.17 1.89 -16.07
N GLY A 198 22.95 1.79 -15.53
CA GLY A 198 22.71 1.42 -14.13
C GLY A 198 23.29 0.05 -13.77
N GLU A 199 23.07 -0.96 -14.62
CA GLU A 199 23.63 -2.31 -14.45
C GLU A 199 25.16 -2.28 -14.47
N THR A 200 25.76 -1.65 -15.48
CA THR A 200 27.22 -1.49 -15.59
C THR A 200 27.81 -0.82 -14.36
N LEU A 201 27.12 0.19 -13.81
CA LEU A 201 27.55 0.91 -12.62
C LEU A 201 27.48 0.03 -11.37
N ALA A 202 26.39 -0.72 -11.19
CA ALA A 202 26.23 -1.66 -10.07
C ALA A 202 27.25 -2.81 -10.14
N GLU A 203 27.47 -3.39 -11.32
CA GLU A 203 28.47 -4.45 -11.54
C GLU A 203 29.90 -3.96 -11.24
N ALA A 204 30.24 -2.73 -11.61
CA ALA A 204 31.54 -2.14 -11.30
C ALA A 204 31.74 -1.97 -9.78
N VAL A 205 30.70 -1.57 -9.05
CA VAL A 205 30.74 -1.51 -7.57
C VAL A 205 30.85 -2.91 -6.98
N ALA A 206 30.05 -3.87 -7.45
CA ALA A 206 30.07 -5.25 -6.96
C ALA A 206 31.45 -5.90 -7.15
N THR A 207 32.05 -5.77 -8.33
CA THR A 207 33.39 -6.26 -8.63
C THR A 207 34.44 -5.63 -7.70
N CYS A 208 34.33 -4.34 -7.43
CA CYS A 208 35.21 -3.64 -6.50
C CYS A 208 35.00 -4.11 -5.05
N ALA A 209 33.75 -4.28 -4.61
CA ALA A 209 33.41 -4.76 -3.27
C ALA A 209 33.89 -6.20 -3.03
N ASP A 210 33.74 -7.08 -4.03
CA ASP A 210 34.24 -8.46 -3.99
C ASP A 210 35.77 -8.50 -3.85
N ALA A 211 36.50 -7.56 -4.47
CA ALA A 211 37.95 -7.47 -4.30
C ALA A 211 38.35 -7.06 -2.88
N TYR A 212 37.60 -6.16 -2.24
CA TYR A 212 37.80 -5.84 -0.82
C TYR A 212 37.51 -7.04 0.08
N LYS A 213 36.42 -7.77 -0.18
CA LYS A 213 36.03 -8.96 0.57
C LYS A 213 37.05 -10.09 0.41
N ALA A 214 37.57 -10.32 -0.80
CA ALA A 214 38.60 -11.31 -1.07
C ALA A 214 39.95 -10.97 -0.42
N ALA A 215 40.18 -9.69 -0.10
CA ALA A 215 41.37 -9.24 0.62
C ALA A 215 41.25 -9.43 2.15
N GLU A 216 40.10 -9.85 2.69
CA GLU A 216 39.98 -10.14 4.11
C GLU A 216 40.80 -11.39 4.50
N PRO A 217 41.50 -11.38 5.65
CA PRO A 217 42.26 -12.54 6.10
C PRO A 217 41.32 -13.72 6.42
N THR A 218 41.70 -14.93 5.99
CA THR A 218 40.88 -16.16 6.05
C THR A 218 40.78 -16.82 7.43
N ASP A 219 41.50 -16.33 8.45
CA ASP A 219 41.54 -16.94 9.78
C ASP A 219 40.39 -16.47 10.67
N ASP A 220 39.84 -17.39 11.46
CA ASP A 220 38.75 -17.22 12.44
C ASP A 220 38.91 -15.96 13.30
N ALA A 221 38.43 -14.82 12.80
CA ALA A 221 38.25 -13.64 13.61
C ALA A 221 37.38 -14.04 14.82
N PRO A 222 37.73 -13.65 16.05
CA PRO A 222 36.95 -14.04 17.21
C PRO A 222 35.49 -13.62 16.98
N THR A 223 34.55 -14.57 17.12
CA THR A 223 33.08 -14.32 17.02
C THR A 223 32.55 -13.31 18.05
N ASN A 224 33.45 -12.83 18.92
CA ASN A 224 33.26 -11.79 19.90
C ASN A 224 33.49 -10.40 19.26
N PRO A 225 32.51 -9.47 19.31
CA PRO A 225 32.65 -8.10 18.79
C PRO A 225 33.81 -7.28 19.40
N PHE A 226 34.34 -7.67 20.56
CA PHE A 226 35.53 -7.08 21.18
C PHE A 226 36.86 -7.66 20.66
N GLY A 227 36.87 -8.80 19.97
CA GLY A 227 38.06 -9.37 19.32
C GLY A 227 38.51 -8.58 18.08
N LEU A 228 37.57 -7.87 17.45
CA LEU A 228 37.80 -6.90 16.37
C LEU A 228 38.60 -5.66 16.83
N LEU A 229 38.67 -5.42 18.15
CA LEU A 229 39.46 -4.34 18.75
C LEU A 229 40.87 -4.79 19.15
N SER A 230 41.23 -6.06 18.93
CA SER A 230 42.60 -6.52 19.14
C SER A 230 43.54 -5.83 18.15
N LYS A 231 44.70 -5.40 18.65
CA LYS A 231 45.72 -4.77 17.79
C LYS A 231 46.20 -5.75 16.72
N GLU A 232 46.29 -7.05 17.04
CA GLU A 232 46.72 -8.08 16.10
C GLU A 232 45.73 -8.24 14.93
N ALA A 233 44.42 -8.31 15.18
CA ALA A 233 43.42 -8.45 14.11
C ALA A 233 43.34 -7.20 13.21
N SER A 234 43.42 -6.02 13.82
CA SER A 234 43.47 -4.76 13.08
C SER A 234 44.70 -4.69 12.18
N GLN A 235 45.86 -5.13 12.68
CA GLN A 235 47.11 -5.13 11.94
C GLN A 235 47.11 -6.15 10.81
N ALA A 236 46.56 -7.35 11.02
CA ALA A 236 46.39 -8.36 9.99
C ALA A 236 45.49 -7.88 8.82
N ARG A 237 44.36 -7.24 9.14
CA ARG A 237 43.48 -6.63 8.13
C ARG A 237 44.18 -5.51 7.36
N LEU A 238 44.95 -4.66 8.04
CA LEU A 238 45.73 -3.61 7.37
C LEU A 238 46.80 -4.18 6.45
N THR A 239 47.53 -5.22 6.88
CA THR A 239 48.52 -5.90 6.04
C THR A 239 47.87 -6.55 4.82
N ALA A 240 46.68 -7.14 4.97
CA ALA A 240 45.97 -7.74 3.87
C ALA A 240 45.47 -6.69 2.86
N LEU A 241 44.97 -5.54 3.33
CA LEU A 241 44.56 -4.42 2.49
C LEU A 241 45.73 -3.79 1.73
N THR A 242 46.89 -3.59 2.38
CA THR A 242 48.07 -3.03 1.70
C THR A 242 48.68 -4.01 0.70
N THR A 243 48.70 -5.30 1.02
CA THR A 243 49.25 -6.35 0.15
C THR A 243 48.41 -6.54 -1.11
N ASN A 244 47.08 -6.47 -0.99
CA ASN A 244 46.15 -6.63 -2.12
C ASN A 244 45.81 -5.31 -2.83
N GLY A 245 46.47 -4.20 -2.48
CA GLY A 245 46.13 -2.86 -2.97
C GLY A 245 46.12 -2.72 -4.50
N GLU A 246 47.04 -3.39 -5.22
CA GLU A 246 47.09 -3.38 -6.68
C GLU A 246 45.92 -4.17 -7.31
N ALA A 247 45.57 -5.32 -6.72
CA ALA A 247 44.44 -6.14 -7.17
C ALA A 247 43.10 -5.40 -6.95
N ILE A 248 42.94 -4.77 -5.77
CA ILE A 248 41.77 -3.91 -5.47
C ILE A 248 41.73 -2.72 -6.43
N GLY A 249 42.88 -2.08 -6.68
CA GLY A 249 43.01 -0.98 -7.63
C GLY A 249 42.53 -1.35 -9.04
N GLY A 250 42.96 -2.51 -9.55
CA GLY A 250 42.55 -3.03 -10.85
C GLY A 250 41.06 -3.37 -10.93
N ALA A 251 40.53 -4.07 -9.92
CA ALA A 251 39.12 -4.45 -9.86
C ALA A 251 38.17 -3.24 -9.81
N CYS A 252 38.57 -2.18 -9.11
CA CYS A 252 37.80 -0.94 -9.02
C CYS A 252 38.04 0.04 -10.19
N GLY A 253 38.94 -0.27 -11.14
CA GLY A 253 39.30 0.61 -12.25
C GLY A 253 38.11 1.06 -13.12
N PRO A 254 37.20 0.16 -13.53
CA PRO A 254 36.04 0.50 -14.36
C PRO A 254 35.04 1.48 -13.71
N LEU A 255 35.10 1.65 -12.39
CA LEU A 255 34.12 2.43 -11.63
C LEU A 255 34.09 3.92 -12.02
N GLY A 256 35.25 4.49 -12.36
CA GLY A 256 35.33 5.90 -12.79
C GLY A 256 34.63 6.15 -14.12
N ASP A 257 34.83 5.26 -15.09
CA ASP A 257 34.21 5.36 -16.41
C ASP A 257 32.70 5.09 -16.34
N ALA A 258 32.30 4.08 -15.54
CA ALA A 258 30.89 3.79 -15.29
C ALA A 258 30.17 4.97 -14.63
N LEU A 259 30.78 5.59 -13.61
CA LEU A 259 30.21 6.76 -12.93
C LEU A 259 30.12 7.97 -13.87
N LYS A 260 31.08 8.15 -14.78
CA LYS A 260 31.04 9.21 -15.79
C LYS A 260 29.87 9.00 -16.76
N ALA A 261 29.70 7.79 -17.28
CA ALA A 261 28.56 7.45 -18.15
C ALA A 261 27.22 7.67 -17.42
N ALA A 262 27.14 7.33 -16.13
CA ALA A 262 25.96 7.57 -15.32
C ALA A 262 25.64 9.06 -15.14
N LYS A 263 26.64 9.91 -14.97
CA LYS A 263 26.47 11.38 -14.88
C LYS A 263 25.99 12.02 -16.18
N GLU A 264 26.26 11.42 -17.35
CA GLU A 264 25.70 11.86 -18.63
C GLU A 264 24.18 11.64 -18.74
N LEU A 265 23.60 10.82 -17.85
CA LEU A 265 22.17 10.56 -17.75
C LEU A 265 21.49 11.30 -16.59
N GLU A 266 22.18 12.22 -15.92
CA GLU A 266 21.63 12.97 -14.78
C GLU A 266 20.37 13.75 -15.19
N GLY A 267 19.32 13.64 -14.37
CA GLY A 267 18.02 14.26 -14.61
C GLY A 267 17.11 13.48 -15.57
N LYS A 268 17.59 12.40 -16.22
CA LYS A 268 16.73 11.58 -17.09
C LYS A 268 15.81 10.64 -16.31
N HIS A 269 16.23 10.20 -15.12
CA HIS A 269 15.40 9.33 -14.29
C HIS A 269 15.78 9.43 -12.80
N PRO A 270 14.82 9.68 -11.88
CA PRO A 270 15.12 9.88 -10.46
C PRO A 270 15.85 8.71 -9.78
N ALA A 271 15.50 7.46 -10.13
CA ALA A 271 16.17 6.29 -9.57
C ALA A 271 17.62 6.14 -10.07
N MET A 272 17.89 6.60 -11.30
CA MET A 272 19.26 6.63 -11.84
C MET A 272 20.07 7.70 -11.10
N ASP A 273 19.50 8.89 -10.90
CA ASP A 273 20.17 9.96 -10.16
C ASP A 273 20.50 9.55 -8.72
N HIS A 274 19.59 8.82 -8.08
CA HIS A 274 19.83 8.27 -6.75
C HIS A 274 20.98 7.25 -6.75
N LEU A 275 20.95 6.28 -7.67
CA LEU A 275 22.03 5.31 -7.83
C LEU A 275 23.38 6.00 -8.06
N THR A 276 23.43 6.97 -8.97
CA THR A 276 24.63 7.78 -9.26
C THR A 276 25.15 8.48 -8.01
N ARG A 277 24.27 9.09 -7.18
CA ARG A 277 24.67 9.74 -5.92
C ARG A 277 25.26 8.74 -4.92
N VAL A 278 24.64 7.57 -4.75
CA VAL A 278 25.15 6.54 -3.82
C VAL A 278 26.52 6.02 -4.29
N VAL A 279 26.69 5.79 -5.60
CA VAL A 279 27.99 5.36 -6.15
C VAL A 279 29.05 6.46 -6.06
N ASP A 280 28.69 7.74 -6.22
CA ASP A 280 29.61 8.85 -6.02
C ASP A 280 30.14 8.87 -4.57
N VAL A 281 29.27 8.65 -3.57
CA VAL A 281 29.69 8.48 -2.17
C VAL A 281 30.62 7.27 -2.01
N TYR A 282 30.33 6.14 -2.63
CA TYR A 282 31.20 4.96 -2.62
C TYR A 282 32.62 5.28 -3.15
N VAL A 283 32.70 5.98 -4.29
CA VAL A 283 33.97 6.42 -4.90
C VAL A 283 34.73 7.37 -3.97
N GLN A 284 34.04 8.32 -3.34
CA GLN A 284 34.65 9.26 -2.39
C GLN A 284 35.22 8.54 -1.16
N THR A 285 34.44 7.64 -0.54
CA THR A 285 34.89 6.84 0.61
C THR A 285 36.09 5.97 0.25
N ARG A 286 36.10 5.35 -0.94
CA ARG A 286 37.28 4.61 -1.44
C ARG A 286 38.51 5.49 -1.56
N GLY A 287 38.35 6.70 -2.12
CA GLY A 287 39.45 7.67 -2.24
C GLY A 287 40.05 8.03 -0.88
N GLN A 288 39.21 8.23 0.14
CA GLN A 288 39.64 8.49 1.51
C GLN A 288 40.42 7.31 2.10
N ILE A 289 39.97 6.07 1.89
CA ILE A 289 40.69 4.86 2.34
C ILE A 289 42.07 4.78 1.70
N ALA A 290 42.17 4.98 0.39
CA ALA A 290 43.45 4.96 -0.33
C ALA A 290 44.42 6.02 0.23
N GLN A 291 43.91 7.23 0.52
CA GLN A 291 44.70 8.29 1.13
C GLN A 291 45.18 7.93 2.54
N VAL A 292 44.29 7.41 3.39
CA VAL A 292 44.60 6.98 4.77
C VAL A 292 45.63 5.85 4.79
N LEU A 293 45.54 4.89 3.87
CA LEU A 293 46.51 3.78 3.77
C LEU A 293 47.93 4.25 3.43
N THR A 294 48.08 5.37 2.72
CA THR A 294 49.38 5.98 2.41
C THR A 294 49.92 6.90 3.52
N GLY A 295 49.10 7.15 4.56
CA GLY A 295 49.41 8.05 5.67
C GLY A 295 50.21 7.42 6.83
N PRO A 296 50.40 8.18 7.92
CA PRO A 296 51.06 7.71 9.14
C PRO A 296 50.39 6.45 9.73
N GLU A 297 51.18 5.55 10.31
CA GLU A 297 50.70 4.25 10.81
C GLU A 297 49.56 4.38 11.83
N GLU A 298 49.57 5.43 12.65
CA GLU A 298 48.53 5.73 13.65
C GLU A 298 47.15 6.00 13.02
N GLU A 299 47.11 6.55 11.80
CA GLU A 299 45.86 6.89 11.10
C GLU A 299 45.32 5.73 10.26
N ARG A 300 46.18 4.76 9.88
CA ARG A 300 45.81 3.66 8.98
C ARG A 300 44.67 2.80 9.52
N THR A 301 44.51 2.70 10.83
CA THR A 301 43.39 1.97 11.46
C THR A 301 42.01 2.50 11.05
N ARG A 302 41.89 3.78 10.66
CA ARG A 302 40.64 4.35 10.11
C ARG A 302 40.27 3.76 8.75
N ALA A 303 41.24 3.21 8.00
CA ALA A 303 40.97 2.54 6.73
C ALA A 303 40.07 1.30 6.93
N ILE A 304 40.19 0.60 8.05
CA ILE A 304 39.35 -0.56 8.38
C ILE A 304 37.88 -0.14 8.51
N GLN A 305 37.62 0.92 9.28
CA GLN A 305 36.27 1.50 9.42
C GLN A 305 35.73 1.99 8.08
N GLY A 306 36.59 2.56 7.23
CA GLY A 306 36.23 2.95 5.87
C GLY A 306 35.81 1.76 5.00
N VAL A 307 36.48 0.60 5.12
CA VAL A 307 36.10 -0.62 4.38
C VAL A 307 34.76 -1.16 4.87
N ASP A 308 34.50 -1.17 6.18
CA ASP A 308 33.20 -1.54 6.73
C ASP A 308 32.09 -0.60 6.21
N GLN A 309 32.39 0.70 6.12
CA GLN A 309 31.50 1.70 5.54
C GLN A 309 31.28 1.47 4.03
N LEU A 310 32.32 1.09 3.26
CA LEU A 310 32.17 0.72 1.85
C LEU A 310 31.25 -0.48 1.67
N ALA A 311 31.34 -1.49 2.52
CA ALA A 311 30.44 -2.65 2.46
C ALA A 311 28.98 -2.24 2.67
N ALA A 312 28.70 -1.34 3.62
CA ALA A 312 27.38 -0.79 3.83
C ALA A 312 26.88 0.05 2.64
N ILE A 313 27.74 0.90 2.06
CA ILE A 313 27.40 1.68 0.86
C ILE A 313 27.16 0.75 -0.34
N SER A 314 27.97 -0.30 -0.52
CA SER A 314 27.80 -1.29 -1.59
C SER A 314 26.44 -2.00 -1.49
N ALA A 315 25.99 -2.34 -0.28
CA ALA A 315 24.66 -2.90 -0.08
C ALA A 315 23.56 -1.89 -0.50
N GLU A 316 23.77 -0.61 -0.23
CA GLU A 316 22.84 0.44 -0.68
C GLU A 316 22.86 0.65 -2.19
N VAL A 317 24.02 0.48 -2.85
CA VAL A 317 24.10 0.48 -4.33
C VAL A 317 23.24 -0.64 -4.92
N VAL A 318 23.28 -1.85 -4.33
CA VAL A 318 22.40 -2.95 -4.75
C VAL A 318 20.92 -2.57 -4.61
N ASN A 319 20.52 -1.98 -3.49
CA ASN A 319 19.14 -1.51 -3.28
C ASN A 319 18.72 -0.43 -4.29
N ALA A 320 19.61 0.54 -4.56
CA ALA A 320 19.35 1.62 -5.52
C ALA A 320 19.25 1.09 -6.95
N HIS A 321 20.12 0.14 -7.33
CA HIS A 321 20.07 -0.53 -8.63
C HIS A 321 18.79 -1.36 -8.78
N ASP A 322 18.42 -2.13 -7.77
CA ASP A 322 17.16 -2.89 -7.75
C ASP A 322 15.94 -1.98 -7.94
N THR A 323 15.96 -0.82 -7.28
CA THR A 323 14.90 0.20 -7.43
C THR A 323 14.85 0.73 -8.86
N LEU A 324 16.00 0.93 -9.51
CA LEU A 324 16.08 1.36 -10.89
C LEU A 324 15.54 0.27 -11.85
N VAL A 325 15.96 -0.99 -11.69
CA VAL A 325 15.47 -2.12 -12.50
C VAL A 325 13.97 -2.36 -12.32
N ASP A 326 13.44 -2.06 -11.14
CA ASP A 326 12.02 -2.22 -10.80
C ASP A 326 11.15 -0.99 -11.12
N SER A 327 11.76 0.11 -11.58
CA SER A 327 11.06 1.36 -11.90
C SER A 327 10.22 1.36 -13.18
N PRO A 328 10.55 0.63 -14.27
CA PRO A 328 9.73 0.65 -15.48
C PRO A 328 8.32 0.13 -15.21
N GLY A 329 7.30 0.92 -15.57
CA GLY A 329 5.90 0.55 -15.33
C GLY A 329 5.43 0.80 -13.90
N ARG A 330 6.30 1.27 -13.01
CA ARG A 330 5.93 1.53 -11.62
C ARG A 330 5.13 2.82 -11.53
N ARG A 331 3.91 2.69 -11.02
CA ARG A 331 2.97 3.79 -10.83
C ARG A 331 3.20 4.39 -9.44
N SER A 332 3.22 5.71 -9.32
CA SER A 332 3.35 6.38 -8.03
C SER A 332 2.10 7.16 -7.65
N ILE A 333 1.88 7.25 -6.34
CA ILE A 333 0.82 8.05 -5.73
C ILE A 333 1.46 9.31 -5.16
N GLY A 334 1.13 10.45 -5.73
CA GLY A 334 1.56 11.75 -5.24
C GLY A 334 0.67 12.23 -4.10
N PHE A 335 1.24 12.48 -2.92
CA PHE A 335 0.53 13.18 -1.85
C PHE A 335 0.80 14.67 -1.95
N ILE A 336 -0.28 15.45 -1.99
CA ILE A 336 -0.24 16.90 -2.03
C ILE A 336 0.02 17.41 -0.61
N CYS A 337 1.22 17.92 -0.37
CA CYS A 337 1.64 18.44 0.94
C CYS A 337 1.50 19.97 1.01
N ALA A 338 0.34 20.49 0.61
CA ALA A 338 -0.01 21.90 0.61
C ALA A 338 -1.32 22.15 1.37
N GLY A 339 -1.63 23.41 1.72
CA GLY A 339 -2.89 23.76 2.40
C GLY A 339 -3.06 23.12 3.79
N LYS A 340 -1.96 22.85 4.51
CA LYS A 340 -1.95 22.12 5.80
C LYS A 340 -2.63 20.75 5.72
N ALA A 341 -2.56 20.10 4.56
CA ALA A 341 -2.99 18.71 4.36
C ALA A 341 -1.99 17.75 5.03
N PHE A 342 -2.49 16.57 5.43
CA PHE A 342 -1.67 15.50 5.98
C PHE A 342 -0.63 15.03 4.94
N CYS A 343 0.64 15.12 5.31
CA CYS A 343 1.78 14.76 4.48
C CYS A 343 2.53 13.57 5.10
N PRO A 344 2.52 12.36 4.50
CA PRO A 344 3.09 11.16 5.12
C PRO A 344 4.62 11.04 4.92
N PHE A 345 5.34 12.16 4.93
CA PHE A 345 6.80 12.19 4.71
C PHE A 345 7.49 13.01 5.79
N PRO A 346 8.66 12.56 6.29
CA PRO A 346 9.48 13.42 7.13
C PRO A 346 9.87 14.69 6.37
N ASP A 347 10.10 15.78 7.10
CA ASP A 347 10.57 16.99 6.45
C ASP A 347 12.03 16.85 5.99
N PRO A 348 12.33 17.26 4.75
CA PRO A 348 13.66 17.08 4.18
C PRO A 348 14.69 18.06 4.76
N GLN A 349 14.22 19.16 5.35
CA GLN A 349 15.08 20.19 5.91
C GLN A 349 15.03 20.14 7.45
N PRO A 350 16.18 20.23 8.14
CA PRO A 350 16.19 20.33 9.58
C PRO A 350 15.56 21.67 10.00
N LEU A 351 14.76 21.64 11.07
CA LEU A 351 14.11 22.84 11.62
C LEU A 351 15.12 23.95 11.96
N ILE A 352 16.30 23.56 12.45
CA ILE A 352 17.40 24.45 12.79
C ILE A 352 18.67 23.89 12.11
N PRO A 353 19.31 24.65 11.20
CA PRO A 353 20.60 24.27 10.64
C PRO A 353 21.67 24.12 11.72
N LYS A 354 22.50 23.08 11.64
CA LYS A 354 23.52 22.74 12.67
C LYS A 354 24.51 23.87 12.90
N GLU A 355 24.82 24.63 11.85
CA GLU A 355 25.74 25.76 11.86
C GLU A 355 25.23 26.91 12.73
N LEU A 356 23.91 27.02 12.88
CA LEU A 356 23.26 28.10 13.64
C LEU A 356 23.05 27.75 15.11
N GLU A 357 23.04 26.47 15.49
CA GLU A 357 22.80 26.04 16.88
C GLU A 357 23.77 26.70 17.87
N GLY A 358 25.07 26.72 17.53
CA GLY A 358 26.11 27.33 18.37
C GLY A 358 25.97 28.86 18.47
N VAL A 359 25.56 29.51 17.38
CA VAL A 359 25.38 30.98 17.34
C VAL A 359 24.15 31.40 18.15
N ILE A 360 23.06 30.63 18.04
CA ILE A 360 21.82 30.87 18.81
C ILE A 360 22.13 30.76 20.30
N GLY A 361 22.82 29.71 20.74
CA GLY A 361 23.16 29.50 22.15
C GLY A 361 24.07 30.57 22.74
N GLN A 362 24.98 31.15 21.94
CA GLN A 362 25.82 32.27 22.36
C GLN A 362 25.03 33.57 22.54
N LYS A 363 24.04 33.84 21.67
CA LYS A 363 23.23 35.06 21.73
C LYS A 363 22.14 35.01 22.80
N ASN A 364 21.57 33.83 23.02
CA ASN A 364 20.55 33.59 24.04
C ASN A 364 20.83 32.28 24.79
N PRO A 365 21.40 32.34 26.01
CA PRO A 365 21.69 31.14 26.80
C PRO A 365 20.47 30.26 27.10
N PHE A 366 19.27 30.84 27.16
CA PHE A 366 18.02 30.09 27.34
C PHE A 366 17.61 29.33 26.06
N ALA A 367 18.02 29.82 24.89
CA ALA A 367 17.71 29.18 23.62
C ALA A 367 18.44 27.84 23.47
N THR A 368 19.62 27.63 24.07
CA THR A 368 20.36 26.36 23.95
C THR A 368 19.52 25.16 24.40
N GLN A 369 18.80 25.28 25.52
CA GLN A 369 17.92 24.20 26.01
C GLN A 369 16.69 24.01 25.11
N ILE A 370 16.12 25.11 24.61
CA ILE A 370 14.93 25.11 23.75
C ILE A 370 15.28 24.51 22.38
N VAL A 371 16.39 24.92 21.76
CA VAL A 371 16.92 24.36 20.51
C VAL A 371 17.05 22.84 20.61
N GLY A 372 17.66 22.34 21.69
CA GLY A 372 17.76 20.90 21.91
C GLY A 372 16.40 20.20 22.10
N GLN A 373 15.41 20.87 22.68
CA GLN A 373 14.05 20.34 22.79
C GLN A 373 13.29 20.38 21.46
N LEU A 374 13.43 21.45 20.69
CA LEU A 374 12.88 21.61 19.34
C LEU A 374 13.44 20.57 18.37
N GLY A 375 14.76 20.32 18.44
CA GLY A 375 15.41 19.24 17.70
C GLY A 375 14.79 17.89 18.00
N ARG A 376 14.66 17.53 19.30
CA ARG A 376 13.98 16.29 19.71
C ARG A 376 12.52 16.21 19.26
N MET A 377 11.81 17.35 19.26
CA MET A 377 10.42 17.43 18.82
C MET A 377 10.32 17.16 17.31
N SER A 378 11.17 17.81 16.51
CA SER A 378 11.28 17.59 15.06
C SER A 378 11.68 16.14 14.73
N GLU A 379 12.69 15.60 15.42
CA GLU A 379 13.09 14.20 15.27
C GLU A 379 11.97 13.22 15.59
N ARG A 380 11.18 13.48 16.65
CA ARG A 380 10.02 12.66 17.00
C ARG A 380 8.95 12.69 15.90
N MET A 381 8.62 13.86 15.36
CA MET A 381 7.67 13.98 14.24
C MET A 381 8.17 13.22 13.01
N ASN A 382 9.43 13.44 12.62
CA ASN A 382 10.05 12.77 11.48
C ASN A 382 10.11 11.24 11.67
N MET A 383 10.33 10.76 12.90
CA MET A 383 10.29 9.33 13.21
C MET A 383 8.88 8.74 13.02
N ILE A 384 7.84 9.44 13.49
CA ILE A 384 6.43 9.03 13.30
C ILE A 384 6.12 8.98 11.80
N LEU A 385 6.40 10.05 11.05
CA LEU A 385 6.15 10.13 9.62
C LEU A 385 6.93 9.07 8.83
N SER A 386 8.20 8.86 9.16
CA SER A 386 9.00 7.79 8.54
C SER A 386 8.42 6.39 8.82
N ASN A 387 7.85 6.17 10.01
CA ASN A 387 7.20 4.91 10.35
C ASN A 387 5.87 4.74 9.60
N ILE A 388 5.11 5.82 9.42
CA ILE A 388 3.89 5.83 8.61
C ILE A 388 4.27 5.53 7.15
N GLU A 389 5.19 6.30 6.56
CA GLU A 389 5.68 6.13 5.19
C GLU A 389 6.10 4.67 4.92
N ARG A 390 6.95 4.12 5.80
CA ARG A 390 7.47 2.76 5.64
C ARG A 390 6.42 1.69 5.89
N ASN A 391 5.72 1.74 7.03
CA ASN A 391 4.89 0.63 7.47
C ASN A 391 3.47 0.66 6.89
N LEU A 392 2.90 1.85 6.71
CA LEU A 392 1.54 2.02 6.19
C LEU A 392 1.53 1.95 4.66
N PHE A 393 2.52 2.53 3.98
CA PHE A 393 2.52 2.62 2.51
C PHE A 393 3.55 1.69 1.86
N LYS A 394 4.86 1.90 2.08
CA LYS A 394 5.91 1.16 1.34
C LYS A 394 5.87 -0.36 1.58
N LYS A 395 5.72 -0.82 2.83
CA LYS A 395 5.58 -2.25 3.17
C LYS A 395 4.31 -2.88 2.60
N LYS A 396 3.29 -2.08 2.29
CA LYS A 396 2.04 -2.51 1.65
C LYS A 396 2.12 -2.49 0.11
N GLY A 397 3.29 -2.17 -0.44
CA GLY A 397 3.55 -2.18 -1.88
C GLY A 397 3.13 -0.89 -2.59
N PHE A 398 2.75 0.17 -1.86
CA PHE A 398 2.47 1.47 -2.44
C PHE A 398 3.76 2.25 -2.66
N ASN A 399 3.94 2.77 -3.88
CA ASN A 399 4.98 3.74 -4.19
C ASN A 399 4.40 5.14 -4.01
N ILE A 400 4.79 5.85 -2.96
CA ILE A 400 4.27 7.18 -2.64
C ILE A 400 5.35 8.25 -2.81
N LYS A 401 4.97 9.44 -3.28
CA LYS A 401 5.86 10.59 -3.45
C LYS A 401 5.27 11.84 -2.83
N ARG A 402 6.14 12.69 -2.28
CA ARG A 402 5.79 14.07 -1.92
C ARG A 402 5.66 14.87 -3.20
N VAL A 403 4.51 15.50 -3.43
CA VAL A 403 4.30 16.40 -4.57
C VAL A 403 4.17 17.82 -4.07
N ASP A 404 5.13 18.65 -4.46
CA ASP A 404 5.05 20.10 -4.32
C ASP A 404 4.36 20.67 -5.57
N ILE A 405 3.07 20.95 -5.42
CA ILE A 405 2.21 21.47 -6.50
C ILE A 405 2.48 22.95 -6.85
N ASN A 406 3.55 23.54 -6.31
CA ASN A 406 4.11 24.78 -6.85
C ASN A 406 5.05 24.53 -8.05
N GLN A 407 5.49 23.28 -8.22
CA GLN A 407 6.37 22.82 -9.30
C GLN A 407 5.60 21.89 -10.24
N GLU A 408 6.27 21.48 -11.32
CA GLU A 408 5.71 20.51 -12.26
C GLU A 408 5.54 19.13 -11.60
N ILE A 409 4.41 18.48 -11.87
CA ILE A 409 4.08 17.16 -11.33
C ILE A 409 4.92 16.11 -12.07
N PRO A 410 5.66 15.22 -11.38
CA PRO A 410 6.46 14.20 -12.05
C PRO A 410 5.61 13.23 -12.91
N ASP A 411 6.10 12.89 -14.10
CA ASP A 411 5.41 12.04 -15.08
C ASP A 411 5.02 10.64 -14.58
N ASP A 412 5.69 10.14 -13.54
CA ASP A 412 5.42 8.82 -12.96
C ASP A 412 4.34 8.84 -11.86
N VAL A 413 3.75 10.01 -11.58
CA VAL A 413 2.59 10.17 -10.69
C VAL A 413 1.31 9.95 -11.51
N GLU A 414 0.62 8.83 -11.28
CA GLU A 414 -0.65 8.51 -11.98
C GLU A 414 -1.89 8.83 -11.12
N ALA A 415 -1.67 9.03 -9.82
CA ALA A 415 -2.71 9.42 -8.87
C ALA A 415 -2.22 10.48 -7.89
N MET A 416 -3.07 11.45 -7.58
CA MET A 416 -2.84 12.46 -6.55
C MET A 416 -3.81 12.31 -5.39
N VAL A 417 -3.31 12.50 -4.17
CA VAL A 417 -4.09 12.45 -2.93
C VAL A 417 -3.96 13.78 -2.21
N LEU A 418 -5.09 14.49 -2.07
CA LEU A 418 -5.20 15.63 -1.17
C LEU A 418 -5.84 15.16 0.13
N PHE A 419 -5.05 15.10 1.20
CA PHE A 419 -5.48 14.49 2.45
C PHE A 419 -5.82 15.55 3.51
N GLY A 420 -7.07 15.96 3.58
CA GLY A 420 -7.59 16.78 4.68
C GLY A 420 -7.06 18.20 4.74
N ALA A 421 -6.95 18.89 3.60
CA ALA A 421 -6.53 20.29 3.54
C ALA A 421 -7.37 21.17 4.47
N LYS A 422 -6.68 21.92 5.34
CA LYS A 422 -7.30 22.83 6.34
C LYS A 422 -7.25 24.30 5.91
N ALA A 423 -6.43 24.63 4.92
CA ALA A 423 -6.24 25.97 4.39
C ALA A 423 -6.48 26.03 2.88
N ASP A 424 -6.65 27.24 2.36
CA ASP A 424 -6.85 27.50 0.93
C ASP A 424 -5.58 27.17 0.13
N LEU A 425 -5.80 26.59 -1.05
CA LEU A 425 -4.78 26.39 -2.07
C LEU A 425 -4.72 27.64 -2.97
N THR A 426 -3.55 27.95 -3.52
CA THR A 426 -3.44 29.06 -4.48
C THR A 426 -4.13 28.71 -5.81
N ASP A 427 -4.44 29.72 -6.64
CA ASP A 427 -5.04 29.46 -7.96
C ASP A 427 -4.13 28.59 -8.85
N TRP A 428 -2.82 28.77 -8.77
CA TRP A 428 -1.85 27.91 -9.46
C TRP A 428 -1.91 26.45 -8.99
N GLN A 429 -2.01 26.26 -7.68
CA GLN A 429 -2.11 24.94 -7.07
C GLN A 429 -3.41 24.21 -7.49
N LEU A 430 -4.53 24.93 -7.50
CA LEU A 430 -5.80 24.40 -8.02
C LEU A 430 -5.72 24.11 -9.52
N TYR A 431 -5.03 24.95 -10.29
CA TYR A 431 -4.81 24.74 -11.72
C TYR A 431 -3.96 23.50 -12.02
N GLN A 432 -2.90 23.25 -11.25
CA GLN A 432 -2.09 22.03 -11.37
C GLN A 432 -2.92 20.77 -11.12
N ILE A 433 -3.78 20.78 -10.08
CA ILE A 433 -4.70 19.66 -9.79
C ILE A 433 -5.71 19.47 -10.93
N ASP A 434 -6.28 20.57 -11.45
CA ASP A 434 -7.22 20.55 -12.56
C ASP A 434 -6.60 19.92 -13.82
N GLN A 435 -5.44 20.41 -14.24
CA GLN A 435 -4.75 19.92 -15.44
C GLN A 435 -4.28 18.48 -15.30
N PHE A 436 -3.88 18.06 -14.09
CA PHE A 436 -3.57 16.66 -13.80
C PHE A 436 -4.76 15.72 -14.04
N VAL A 437 -5.95 16.09 -13.56
CA VAL A 437 -7.17 15.30 -13.78
C VAL A 437 -7.57 15.31 -15.25
N MET A 438 -7.47 16.45 -15.94
CA MET A 438 -7.74 16.52 -17.39
C MET A 438 -6.78 15.63 -18.20
N GLY A 439 -5.55 15.44 -17.72
CA GLY A 439 -4.53 14.62 -18.37
C GLY A 439 -4.73 13.10 -18.24
N GLY A 440 -5.84 12.61 -17.65
CA GLY A 440 -6.01 11.18 -17.34
C GLY A 440 -5.71 10.80 -15.89
N GLY A 441 -5.23 11.75 -15.09
CA GLY A 441 -4.85 11.52 -13.71
C GLY A 441 -6.03 11.21 -12.79
N SER A 442 -5.74 10.50 -11.71
CA SER A 442 -6.73 10.14 -10.69
C SER A 442 -6.60 11.04 -9.47
N LEU A 443 -7.64 11.76 -9.08
CA LEU A 443 -7.63 12.56 -7.85
C LEU A 443 -8.44 11.90 -6.75
N VAL A 444 -7.84 11.78 -5.56
CA VAL A 444 -8.53 11.40 -4.33
C VAL A 444 -8.48 12.58 -3.36
N VAL A 445 -9.64 13.01 -2.87
CA VAL A 445 -9.73 14.09 -1.89
C VAL A 445 -10.41 13.58 -0.62
N PHE A 446 -9.67 13.59 0.48
CA PHE A 446 -10.23 13.46 1.82
C PHE A 446 -10.50 14.86 2.36
N LEU A 447 -11.74 15.16 2.70
CA LEU A 447 -12.16 16.49 3.15
C LEU A 447 -11.96 16.65 4.65
N ASN A 448 -11.68 17.88 5.08
CA ASN A 448 -11.53 18.22 6.48
C ASN A 448 -12.27 19.52 6.79
N GLY A 449 -13.61 19.48 6.78
CA GLY A 449 -14.43 20.69 6.95
C GLY A 449 -14.44 21.25 8.38
N TRP A 450 -14.16 20.41 9.39
CA TRP A 450 -14.35 20.75 10.80
C TRP A 450 -13.10 20.45 11.63
N ASP A 451 -12.72 21.40 12.48
CA ASP A 451 -11.71 21.19 13.53
C ASP A 451 -12.41 20.76 14.82
N VAL A 452 -12.28 19.48 15.16
CA VAL A 452 -12.94 18.87 16.31
C VAL A 452 -11.92 18.57 17.40
N ALA A 453 -12.07 19.23 18.54
CA ALA A 453 -11.09 19.19 19.61
C ALA A 453 -11.77 19.02 20.97
N LEU A 454 -12.06 17.76 21.29
CA LEU A 454 -12.77 17.37 22.51
C LEU A 454 -11.96 17.71 23.78
N MET A 455 -10.64 17.53 23.72
CA MET A 455 -9.74 17.89 24.80
C MET A 455 -8.42 18.38 24.22
N ASN A 456 -8.11 19.65 24.47
CA ASN A 456 -6.78 20.23 24.23
C ASN A 456 -6.18 20.66 25.57
N LEU A 457 -4.86 20.57 25.67
CA LEU A 457 -4.06 21.16 26.72
C LEU A 457 -3.70 22.58 26.31
N SER A 458 -3.84 23.51 27.25
CA SER A 458 -3.28 24.85 27.11
C SER A 458 -1.75 24.82 27.24
N PRO A 459 -1.03 25.89 26.85
CA PRO A 459 0.41 26.00 27.09
C PRO A 459 0.83 25.86 28.57
N LYS A 460 -0.11 26.03 29.51
CA LYS A 460 0.10 25.86 30.95
C LYS A 460 -0.14 24.42 31.43
N GLY A 461 -0.58 23.53 30.55
CA GLY A 461 -0.90 22.13 30.87
C GLY A 461 -2.34 21.89 31.36
N ASP A 462 -3.14 22.95 31.49
CA ASP A 462 -4.55 22.81 31.87
C ASP A 462 -5.39 22.29 30.69
N ALA A 463 -6.25 21.30 30.95
CA ALA A 463 -7.20 20.80 29.96
C ALA A 463 -8.29 21.83 29.65
N ARG A 464 -8.59 22.01 28.37
CA ARG A 464 -9.63 22.89 27.84
C ARG A 464 -10.45 22.13 26.80
N VAL A 465 -11.77 22.22 26.93
CA VAL A 465 -12.69 21.89 25.85
C VAL A 465 -12.76 23.12 24.94
N THR A 466 -12.43 22.94 23.67
CA THR A 466 -12.50 23.99 22.64
C THR A 466 -13.82 23.88 21.89
N ALA A 467 -14.36 24.99 21.38
CA ALA A 467 -15.54 24.95 20.51
C ALA A 467 -15.22 24.30 19.16
N LEU A 468 -16.25 23.88 18.43
CA LEU A 468 -16.11 23.40 17.05
C LEU A 468 -15.59 24.53 16.15
N GLY A 469 -14.51 24.24 15.43
CA GLY A 469 -13.99 25.12 14.39
C GLY A 469 -14.43 24.67 13.00
N LYS A 470 -14.55 25.62 12.07
CA LYS A 470 -14.65 25.33 10.64
C LYS A 470 -13.31 25.61 9.97
N ASN A 471 -12.85 24.70 9.12
CA ASN A 471 -11.68 24.91 8.28
C ASN A 471 -12.05 25.65 6.99
N SER A 472 -11.10 26.36 6.40
CA SER A 472 -11.29 27.20 5.21
C SER A 472 -10.45 26.64 4.05
N SER A 473 -11.00 25.69 3.30
CA SER A 473 -10.34 25.15 2.10
C SER A 473 -11.21 25.35 0.86
N ASN A 474 -10.64 25.98 -0.16
CA ASN A 474 -11.27 26.28 -1.45
C ASN A 474 -11.33 25.09 -2.44
N ILE A 475 -10.82 23.90 -2.10
CA ILE A 475 -10.88 22.71 -2.97
C ILE A 475 -12.31 22.33 -3.36
N GLY A 476 -13.29 22.60 -2.49
CA GLY A 476 -14.70 22.31 -2.76
C GLY A 476 -15.24 23.02 -4.01
N GLY A 477 -14.69 24.20 -4.36
CA GLY A 477 -15.05 24.91 -5.60
C GLY A 477 -14.58 24.20 -6.87
N LEU A 478 -13.41 23.57 -6.83
CA LEU A 478 -12.89 22.73 -7.91
C LEU A 478 -13.76 21.47 -8.06
N LEU A 479 -14.00 20.75 -6.95
CA LEU A 479 -14.79 19.51 -6.95
C LEU A 479 -16.23 19.74 -7.43
N ALA A 480 -16.84 20.88 -7.09
CA ALA A 480 -18.18 21.23 -7.53
C ALA A 480 -18.29 21.33 -9.07
N SER A 481 -17.22 21.76 -9.75
CA SER A 481 -17.20 21.80 -11.23
C SER A 481 -17.20 20.42 -11.89
N TRP A 482 -16.91 19.37 -11.11
CA TRP A 482 -16.92 17.97 -11.54
C TRP A 482 -18.11 17.20 -10.97
N GLY A 483 -19.09 17.91 -10.41
CA GLY A 483 -20.35 17.33 -9.98
C GLY A 483 -20.37 16.82 -8.53
N VAL A 484 -19.33 17.07 -7.74
CA VAL A 484 -19.28 16.67 -6.32
C VAL A 484 -19.03 17.89 -5.45
N LYS A 485 -20.08 18.43 -4.83
CA LYS A 485 -20.01 19.64 -4.02
C LYS A 485 -20.11 19.31 -2.53
N PRO A 486 -19.08 19.58 -1.71
CA PRO A 486 -19.17 19.45 -0.26
C PRO A 486 -20.16 20.47 0.32
N THR A 487 -21.04 20.04 1.23
CA THR A 487 -22.01 20.94 1.89
C THR A 487 -21.36 21.79 2.99
N GLY A 488 -20.28 21.28 3.59
CA GLY A 488 -19.63 21.88 4.75
C GLY A 488 -20.38 21.63 6.06
N LYS A 489 -21.55 20.97 6.03
CA LYS A 489 -22.30 20.59 7.23
C LYS A 489 -21.70 19.34 7.85
N LEU A 490 -21.62 19.29 9.18
CA LEU A 490 -21.14 18.13 9.94
C LEU A 490 -22.25 17.08 10.03
N VAL A 491 -21.97 15.86 9.60
CA VAL A 491 -22.92 14.75 9.69
C VAL A 491 -22.84 14.13 11.09
N ALA A 492 -24.00 13.93 11.71
CA ALA A 492 -24.16 13.20 12.96
C ALA A 492 -25.14 12.04 12.79
N GLU A 493 -24.77 10.86 13.26
CA GLU A 493 -25.61 9.66 13.30
C GLU A 493 -26.17 9.48 14.72
N PRO A 494 -27.49 9.55 14.95
CA PRO A 494 -28.05 9.39 16.29
C PRO A 494 -27.81 7.99 16.89
N THR A 495 -27.84 6.95 16.05
CA THR A 495 -27.81 5.54 16.47
C THR A 495 -26.61 4.77 15.92
N SER A 496 -26.23 4.98 14.66
CA SER A 496 -25.12 4.26 14.01
C SER A 496 -23.82 5.07 14.13
N ASN A 497 -23.29 5.16 15.36
CA ASN A 497 -22.04 5.87 15.65
C ASN A 497 -21.06 5.02 16.44
N ASP A 498 -19.79 5.41 16.37
CA ASP A 498 -18.69 4.83 17.11
C ASP A 498 -18.50 5.56 18.44
N GLU A 499 -17.65 5.02 19.31
CA GLU A 499 -17.35 5.62 20.60
C GLU A 499 -16.14 6.57 20.51
N VAL A 500 -16.05 7.54 21.41
CA VAL A 500 -14.87 8.38 21.63
C VAL A 500 -14.26 8.08 23.00
N THR A 501 -12.93 8.03 23.07
CA THR A 501 -12.22 7.77 24.33
C THR A 501 -11.95 9.07 25.09
N VAL A 502 -12.46 9.20 26.33
CA VAL A 502 -12.27 10.39 27.18
C VAL A 502 -11.67 10.01 28.54
N MET A 503 -10.79 10.87 29.07
CA MET A 503 -10.28 10.72 30.43
C MET A 503 -11.36 11.06 31.47
N ALA A 504 -11.65 10.12 32.36
CA ALA A 504 -12.61 10.27 33.45
C ALA A 504 -11.93 10.07 34.81
N LEU A 505 -12.31 10.89 35.79
CA LEU A 505 -11.90 10.73 37.19
C LEU A 505 -12.91 9.85 37.92
N ILE A 506 -12.49 8.67 38.38
CA ILE A 506 -13.31 7.80 39.24
C ILE A 506 -12.84 7.93 40.67
N ARG A 507 -13.75 8.26 41.59
CA ARG A 507 -13.47 8.34 43.02
C ARG A 507 -13.77 6.99 43.68
N GLN A 508 -12.73 6.30 44.17
CA GLN A 508 -12.86 5.12 45.02
C GLN A 508 -12.43 5.48 46.45
N GLY A 509 -13.41 5.69 47.33
CA GLY A 509 -13.17 6.13 48.70
C GLY A 509 -12.53 7.52 48.77
N ALA A 510 -11.43 7.65 49.51
CA ALA A 510 -10.68 8.90 49.62
C ALA A 510 -9.77 9.19 48.42
N MET A 511 -9.57 8.24 47.50
CA MET A 511 -8.69 8.39 46.33
C MET A 511 -9.47 8.60 45.03
N THR A 512 -8.95 9.48 44.18
CA THR A 512 -9.41 9.70 42.81
C THR A 512 -8.43 9.06 41.84
N TRP A 513 -8.93 8.17 40.99
CA TRP A 513 -8.18 7.49 39.94
C TRP A 513 -8.55 8.09 38.59
N GLN A 514 -7.56 8.32 37.74
CA GLN A 514 -7.81 8.62 36.33
C GLN A 514 -7.99 7.31 35.57
N THR A 515 -9.06 7.20 34.79
CA THR A 515 -9.31 6.09 33.87
C THR A 515 -9.71 6.63 32.50
N GLN A 516 -9.69 5.79 31.48
CA GLN A 516 -10.24 6.08 30.17
C GLN A 516 -11.60 5.41 30.05
N ARG A 517 -12.62 6.15 29.62
CA ARG A 517 -13.95 5.63 29.32
C ARG A 517 -14.32 5.96 27.89
N GLN A 518 -15.03 5.05 27.25
CA GLN A 518 -15.57 5.23 25.91
C GLN A 518 -17.04 5.65 26.03
N PHE A 519 -17.46 6.56 25.14
CA PHE A 519 -18.82 7.08 25.06
C PHE A 519 -19.27 7.11 23.61
N PRO A 520 -20.51 6.71 23.28
CA PRO A 520 -21.06 6.88 21.93
C PRO A 520 -20.96 8.34 21.49
N TYR A 521 -20.52 8.56 20.26
CA TYR A 521 -20.19 9.90 19.78
C TYR A 521 -20.78 10.12 18.38
N PRO A 522 -21.98 10.72 18.27
CA PRO A 522 -22.73 10.84 17.01
C PRO A 522 -21.97 11.39 15.80
N ILE A 523 -20.95 12.24 16.00
CA ILE A 523 -20.13 12.80 14.92
C ILE A 523 -18.97 11.87 14.48
N LEU A 524 -18.96 10.63 14.96
CA LEU A 524 -18.19 9.49 14.43
C LEU A 524 -19.16 8.49 13.78
N PRO A 525 -19.79 8.85 12.66
CA PRO A 525 -20.78 8.00 12.01
C PRO A 525 -20.17 6.68 11.53
N VAL A 526 -20.85 5.58 11.85
CA VAL A 526 -20.56 4.23 11.35
C VAL A 526 -21.51 3.95 10.20
N LEU A 527 -20.96 3.91 9.00
CA LEU A 527 -21.70 3.87 7.75
C LEU A 527 -21.74 2.43 7.23
N LYS A 528 -22.95 1.97 6.90
CA LYS A 528 -23.22 0.60 6.44
C LYS A 528 -23.88 0.56 5.07
N ASP A 529 -24.50 1.67 4.65
CA ASP A 529 -25.11 1.79 3.33
C ASP A 529 -24.05 2.23 2.32
N MET A 530 -23.67 1.29 1.45
CA MET A 530 -22.55 1.41 0.54
C MET A 530 -22.93 0.80 -0.80
N ASP A 531 -22.39 1.36 -1.89
CA ASP A 531 -22.60 0.81 -3.22
C ASP A 531 -21.91 -0.56 -3.37
N GLY A 532 -22.68 -1.62 -3.17
CA GLY A 532 -22.23 -3.00 -3.33
C GLY A 532 -21.79 -3.34 -4.75
N SER A 533 -22.09 -2.52 -5.76
CA SER A 533 -21.56 -2.68 -7.10
C SER A 533 -20.13 -2.12 -7.25
N SER A 534 -19.72 -1.18 -6.42
CA SER A 534 -18.38 -0.60 -6.47
C SER A 534 -17.35 -1.47 -5.73
N PRO A 535 -16.26 -1.88 -6.40
CA PRO A 535 -15.18 -2.62 -5.76
C PRO A 535 -14.51 -1.91 -4.58
N LEU A 536 -14.58 -0.57 -4.50
CA LEU A 536 -14.01 0.23 -3.42
C LEU A 536 -14.58 -0.14 -2.04
N VAL A 537 -15.86 -0.48 -2.00
CA VAL A 537 -16.64 -0.66 -0.75
C VAL A 537 -17.40 -1.98 -0.68
N ARG A 538 -17.52 -2.76 -1.77
CA ARG A 538 -18.19 -4.08 -1.77
C ARG A 538 -17.65 -5.05 -0.70
N ALA A 539 -16.36 -4.93 -0.38
CA ALA A 539 -15.64 -5.72 0.62
C ALA A 539 -15.69 -5.14 2.05
N VAL A 540 -16.31 -3.97 2.24
CA VAL A 540 -16.33 -3.27 3.52
C VAL A 540 -17.69 -3.50 4.18
N SER A 541 -17.71 -4.01 5.41
CA SER A 541 -18.96 -4.24 6.15
C SER A 541 -19.52 -2.96 6.78
N SER A 542 -18.61 -2.12 7.28
CA SER A 542 -18.90 -0.83 7.87
C SER A 542 -17.64 0.02 7.84
N ILE A 543 -17.81 1.34 7.82
CA ILE A 543 -16.71 2.30 7.90
C ILE A 543 -17.08 3.45 8.83
N THR A 544 -16.15 3.85 9.69
CA THR A 544 -16.33 5.00 10.54
C THR A 544 -15.68 6.21 9.87
N LEU A 545 -16.45 7.26 9.55
CA LEU A 545 -15.89 8.49 8.96
C LEU A 545 -15.93 9.65 9.96
N PRO A 546 -14.89 9.85 10.78
CA PRO A 546 -14.83 10.92 11.76
C PRO A 546 -15.10 12.28 11.14
N TYR A 547 -16.00 13.05 11.75
CA TYR A 547 -16.22 14.46 11.44
C TYR A 547 -16.58 14.73 9.97
N THR A 548 -17.28 13.78 9.35
CA THR A 548 -17.56 13.81 7.91
C THR A 548 -18.55 14.92 7.54
N THR A 549 -18.39 15.45 6.33
CA THR A 549 -19.39 16.31 5.68
C THR A 549 -20.19 15.55 4.61
N SER A 550 -21.39 16.01 4.32
CA SER A 550 -22.20 15.48 3.21
C SER A 550 -21.85 16.11 1.87
N LEU A 551 -22.20 15.42 0.79
CA LEU A 551 -21.91 15.77 -0.58
C LEU A 551 -23.21 15.94 -1.36
N GLU A 552 -23.33 17.07 -2.06
CA GLU A 552 -24.34 17.29 -3.09
C GLU A 552 -23.77 16.80 -4.44
N LEU A 553 -24.50 15.90 -5.10
CA LEU A 553 -24.09 15.32 -6.37
C LEU A 553 -24.88 15.93 -7.54
N SER A 554 -24.20 16.30 -8.61
CA SER A 554 -24.80 16.69 -9.88
C SER A 554 -24.06 16.02 -11.03
N SER A 555 -24.80 15.52 -12.03
CA SER A 555 -24.20 14.91 -13.23
C SER A 555 -24.38 15.86 -14.42
N GLU A 556 -23.31 16.05 -15.18
CA GLU A 556 -23.32 16.76 -16.45
C GLU A 556 -23.08 15.79 -17.62
N ALA A 557 -23.33 16.26 -18.85
CA ALA A 557 -23.05 15.46 -20.05
C ALA A 557 -21.56 15.08 -20.11
N GLY A 558 -21.28 13.77 -20.14
CA GLY A 558 -19.93 13.22 -20.19
C GLY A 558 -19.34 12.82 -18.83
N VAL A 559 -19.97 13.18 -17.71
CA VAL A 559 -19.52 12.85 -16.35
C VAL A 559 -20.56 12.01 -15.61
N THR A 560 -20.15 10.81 -15.19
CA THR A 560 -20.94 9.93 -14.33
C THR A 560 -20.52 10.13 -12.88
N VAL A 561 -21.45 10.58 -12.04
CA VAL A 561 -21.24 10.74 -10.59
C VAL A 561 -22.04 9.68 -9.86
N THR A 562 -21.34 8.81 -9.13
CA THR A 562 -21.91 7.65 -8.42
C THR A 562 -21.74 7.85 -6.91
N PRO A 563 -22.83 7.82 -6.12
CA PRO A 563 -22.72 7.81 -4.66
C PRO A 563 -22.08 6.50 -4.21
N LEU A 564 -21.08 6.57 -3.32
CA LEU A 564 -20.32 5.42 -2.87
C LEU A 564 -20.70 4.97 -1.46
N ILE A 565 -20.82 5.93 -0.54
CA ILE A 565 -21.16 5.70 0.87
C ILE A 565 -22.22 6.72 1.27
N SER A 566 -23.28 6.24 1.92
CA SER A 566 -24.38 7.06 2.40
C SER A 566 -24.63 6.85 3.89
N THR A 567 -25.24 7.86 4.52
CA THR A 567 -25.69 7.82 5.91
C THR A 567 -26.96 6.99 6.06
N SER A 568 -27.35 6.71 7.31
CA SER A 568 -28.69 6.24 7.62
C SER A 568 -29.75 7.31 7.29
N ALA A 569 -31.02 6.88 7.23
CA ALA A 569 -32.15 7.79 7.06
C ALA A 569 -32.38 8.69 8.28
N ASP A 570 -31.81 8.35 9.44
CA ASP A 570 -31.95 9.10 10.70
C ASP A 570 -30.84 10.16 10.88
N ALA A 571 -29.89 10.24 9.94
CA ALA A 571 -28.76 11.14 10.03
C ALA A 571 -29.17 12.62 10.03
N VAL A 572 -28.39 13.43 10.74
CA VAL A 572 -28.61 14.87 10.92
C VAL A 572 -27.42 15.65 10.36
N ALA A 573 -27.69 16.77 9.68
CA ALA A 573 -26.69 17.70 9.19
C ALA A 573 -26.60 18.94 10.09
N VAL A 574 -25.47 19.10 10.77
CA VAL A 574 -25.22 20.19 11.72
C VAL A 574 -24.37 21.29 11.07
N ASP A 575 -24.84 22.53 11.16
CA ASP A 575 -24.14 23.69 10.61
C ASP A 575 -23.90 24.79 11.66
N MET A 576 -23.49 24.38 12.87
CA MET A 576 -23.42 25.22 14.05
C MET A 576 -22.10 25.00 14.81
N THR A 577 -21.33 26.07 15.05
CA THR A 577 -20.04 26.00 15.78
C THR A 577 -20.19 25.96 17.30
N ASP A 578 -21.37 26.30 17.82
CA ASP A 578 -21.77 26.15 19.23
C ASP A 578 -22.39 24.77 19.53
N PHE A 579 -22.32 23.83 18.59
CA PHE A 579 -22.77 22.46 18.81
C PHE A 579 -21.92 21.76 19.90
N PRO A 580 -22.53 21.03 20.85
CA PRO A 580 -21.82 20.48 21.99
C PRO A 580 -20.83 19.37 21.59
N LEU A 581 -19.65 19.39 22.20
CA LEU A 581 -18.63 18.34 22.08
C LEU A 581 -18.65 17.35 23.25
N GLU A 582 -19.22 17.69 24.41
CA GLU A 582 -19.32 16.73 25.50
C GLU A 582 -20.22 15.56 25.05
N PRO A 583 -19.78 14.28 25.18
CA PRO A 583 -20.48 13.16 24.56
C PRO A 583 -21.95 13.02 24.98
N THR A 584 -22.27 13.23 26.25
CA THR A 584 -23.63 13.06 26.79
C THR A 584 -24.57 14.17 26.29
N GLU A 585 -24.13 15.42 26.33
CA GLU A 585 -24.83 16.59 25.82
C GLU A 585 -25.02 16.50 24.31
N GLN A 586 -23.98 16.07 23.59
CA GLN A 586 -24.02 15.87 22.14
C GLN A 586 -25.07 14.83 21.73
N ALA A 587 -25.03 13.64 22.34
CA ALA A 587 -26.01 12.59 22.06
C ALA A 587 -27.44 13.08 22.35
N THR A 588 -27.64 13.81 23.45
CA THR A 588 -28.94 14.39 23.79
C THR A 588 -29.40 15.42 22.74
N LYS A 589 -28.49 16.28 22.28
CA LYS A 589 -28.77 17.31 21.29
C LYS A 589 -29.14 16.69 19.94
N VAL A 590 -28.39 15.70 19.46
CA VAL A 590 -28.64 15.02 18.18
C VAL A 590 -30.00 14.34 18.18
N ASN A 591 -30.34 13.62 19.25
CA ASN A 591 -31.63 12.93 19.39
C ASN A 591 -32.84 13.90 19.45
N ALA A 592 -32.61 15.18 19.69
CA ALA A 592 -33.64 16.21 19.69
C ALA A 592 -33.81 16.92 18.33
N LEU A 593 -32.90 16.69 17.37
CA LEU A 593 -32.97 17.24 16.03
C LEU A 593 -33.81 16.34 15.11
N ASN A 594 -34.38 16.93 14.07
CA ASN A 594 -35.06 16.17 13.02
C ASN A 594 -34.03 15.59 12.05
N ALA A 595 -34.27 14.36 11.58
CA ALA A 595 -33.45 13.76 10.54
C ALA A 595 -33.52 14.57 9.23
N ASP A 596 -32.37 14.72 8.57
CA ASP A 596 -32.25 15.32 7.23
C ASP A 596 -32.37 14.27 6.12
N GLY A 597 -32.52 12.99 6.48
CA GLY A 597 -32.61 11.87 5.56
C GLY A 597 -31.24 11.32 5.16
N VAL A 598 -31.26 10.41 4.16
CA VAL A 598 -30.05 9.80 3.61
C VAL A 598 -29.20 10.86 2.91
N GLN A 599 -27.95 10.98 3.34
CA GLN A 599 -26.97 11.91 2.79
C GLN A 599 -25.77 11.13 2.23
N VAL A 600 -25.24 11.56 1.09
CA VAL A 600 -24.02 10.98 0.53
C VAL A 600 -22.80 11.57 1.24
N VAL A 601 -21.85 10.75 1.64
CA VAL A 601 -20.62 11.17 2.33
C VAL A 601 -19.34 10.73 1.61
N ALA A 602 -19.45 9.87 0.61
CA ALA A 602 -18.39 9.63 -0.36
C ALA A 602 -18.98 9.39 -1.75
N ALA A 603 -18.31 9.89 -2.80
CA ALA A 603 -18.76 9.74 -4.18
C ALA A 603 -17.59 9.67 -5.16
N VAL A 604 -17.83 8.97 -6.28
CA VAL A 604 -16.89 8.85 -7.40
C VAL A 604 -17.46 9.56 -8.61
N ALA A 605 -16.67 10.42 -9.24
CA ALA A 605 -16.95 11.01 -10.54
C ALA A 605 -15.96 10.46 -11.58
N THR A 606 -16.46 10.04 -12.74
CA THR A 606 -15.66 9.48 -13.84
C THR A 606 -16.19 9.98 -15.18
N GLY A 607 -15.30 10.09 -16.17
CA GLY A 607 -15.66 10.46 -17.54
C GLY A 607 -14.88 11.68 -18.01
N THR A 608 -15.46 12.41 -18.97
CA THR A 608 -14.84 13.60 -19.56
C THR A 608 -15.22 14.85 -18.77
N PHE A 609 -14.29 15.34 -17.97
CA PHE A 609 -14.45 16.57 -17.20
C PHE A 609 -14.17 17.81 -18.06
N LYS A 610 -14.79 18.93 -17.68
CA LYS A 610 -14.41 20.27 -18.14
C LYS A 610 -13.49 20.91 -17.11
N SER A 611 -12.51 21.67 -17.57
CA SER A 611 -11.60 22.39 -16.68
C SER A 611 -12.36 23.46 -15.87
N HIS A 612 -12.07 23.56 -14.58
CA HIS A 612 -12.56 24.63 -13.70
C HIS A 612 -12.11 26.03 -14.17
N PHE A 613 -11.05 26.07 -14.97
CA PHE A 613 -10.47 27.30 -15.49
C PHE A 613 -10.97 27.65 -16.89
N THR A 614 -11.85 26.85 -17.50
CA THR A 614 -12.45 27.13 -18.81
C THR A 614 -12.94 28.58 -18.90
N GLY A 615 -12.42 29.34 -19.88
CA GLY A 615 -12.76 30.77 -20.07
C GLY A 615 -12.10 31.77 -19.09
N LYS A 616 -11.23 31.32 -18.17
CA LYS A 616 -10.38 32.16 -17.31
C LYS A 616 -8.95 32.21 -17.84
N GLU A 617 -8.18 33.25 -17.55
CA GLU A 617 -6.73 33.24 -17.82
C GLU A 617 -6.02 32.19 -16.95
N ALA A 618 -5.00 31.53 -17.50
CA ALA A 618 -4.21 30.56 -16.74
C ALA A 618 -3.46 31.28 -15.60
N PRO A 619 -3.51 30.77 -14.35
CA PRO A 619 -2.75 31.34 -13.24
C PRO A 619 -1.25 31.34 -13.54
N LYS A 620 -0.53 32.34 -13.03
CA LYS A 620 0.93 32.41 -13.20
C LYS A 620 1.62 31.45 -12.24
N ALA A 621 2.63 30.73 -12.74
CA ALA A 621 3.50 29.91 -11.90
C ALA A 621 4.23 30.79 -10.85
N PRO A 622 4.40 30.30 -9.61
CA PRO A 622 5.22 30.99 -8.62
C PRO A 622 6.67 31.11 -9.11
N GLU A 623 7.34 32.22 -8.77
CA GLU A 623 8.77 32.38 -9.06
C GLU A 623 9.57 31.31 -8.32
N LYS A 624 10.48 30.60 -9.00
CA LYS A 624 11.35 29.59 -8.37
C LYS A 624 12.26 30.28 -7.36
N GLU A 625 12.04 30.08 -6.05
CA GLU A 625 12.96 30.53 -5.01
C GLU A 625 14.29 29.77 -5.13
N THR A 626 15.37 30.48 -5.44
CA THR A 626 16.72 29.90 -5.47
C THR A 626 17.26 29.81 -4.04
N PRO A 627 17.79 28.67 -3.57
CA PRO A 627 18.41 28.57 -2.26
C PRO A 627 19.55 29.60 -2.09
N PRO A 628 19.75 30.18 -0.89
CA PRO A 628 20.80 31.15 -0.68
C PRO A 628 22.19 30.49 -0.87
N GLY A 629 22.94 30.96 -1.87
CA GLY A 629 24.31 30.53 -2.15
C GLY A 629 24.54 29.82 -3.50
N GLN A 630 23.53 29.66 -4.34
CA GLN A 630 23.72 29.23 -5.73
C GLN A 630 23.54 30.42 -6.69
N GLU A 631 24.58 30.72 -7.47
CA GLU A 631 24.52 31.74 -8.53
C GLU A 631 23.43 31.37 -9.55
N LYS A 632 22.61 32.36 -9.92
CA LYS A 632 21.68 32.26 -11.03
C LYS A 632 22.49 31.98 -12.31
N LYS A 633 22.44 30.76 -12.83
CA LYS A 633 22.69 30.58 -14.27
C LYS A 633 21.47 31.13 -14.99
N GLU A 634 21.67 32.22 -15.71
CA GLU A 634 20.75 32.67 -16.76
C GLU A 634 20.72 31.57 -17.83
N GLU A 635 19.76 30.65 -17.73
CA GLU A 635 19.34 29.88 -18.88
C GLU A 635 18.35 30.74 -19.68
N ASP A 636 18.75 31.05 -20.91
CA ASP A 636 17.92 31.69 -21.93
C ASP A 636 16.61 30.88 -22.09
N SER A 637 15.53 31.37 -21.49
CA SER A 637 14.18 30.84 -21.68
C SER A 637 13.67 31.27 -23.06
N SER A 638 14.08 30.53 -24.08
CA SER A 638 13.48 30.63 -25.41
C SER A 638 13.26 29.26 -26.06
N THR A 639 12.73 28.31 -25.29
CA THR A 639 12.05 27.10 -25.82
C THR A 639 11.09 26.49 -24.80
N ASP A 640 10.25 27.27 -24.13
CA ASP A 640 9.18 26.71 -23.29
C ASP A 640 7.89 26.58 -24.10
N ALA A 641 7.74 25.43 -24.75
CA ALA A 641 6.41 24.92 -25.06
C ALA A 641 5.78 24.48 -23.73
N SER A 642 5.21 25.43 -22.97
CA SER A 642 4.30 25.05 -21.88
C SER A 642 3.24 24.11 -22.46
N PRO A 643 2.94 22.97 -21.81
CA PRO A 643 1.93 22.03 -22.31
C PRO A 643 0.66 22.79 -22.68
N GLU A 644 0.12 22.50 -23.86
CA GLU A 644 -1.13 23.12 -24.31
C GLU A 644 -2.21 22.85 -23.26
N ARG A 645 -2.79 23.92 -22.73
CA ARG A 645 -3.80 23.85 -21.67
C ARG A 645 -4.99 23.00 -22.12
N LEU A 646 -5.41 22.09 -21.26
CA LEU A 646 -6.56 21.23 -21.49
C LEU A 646 -7.85 21.92 -21.01
N GLU A 647 -8.80 22.13 -21.93
CA GLU A 647 -10.15 22.64 -21.60
C GLU A 647 -11.10 21.52 -21.14
N GLN A 648 -10.81 20.28 -21.53
CA GLN A 648 -11.53 19.08 -21.13
C GLN A 648 -10.61 17.86 -21.20
N GLY A 649 -10.94 16.80 -20.46
CA GLY A 649 -10.15 15.58 -20.45
C GLY A 649 -10.84 14.43 -19.72
N GLU A 650 -10.44 13.20 -20.02
CA GLU A 650 -10.92 12.04 -19.29
C GLU A 650 -10.15 11.90 -17.98
N GLY A 651 -10.84 11.65 -16.88
CA GLY A 651 -10.20 11.42 -15.60
C GLY A 651 -11.12 10.73 -14.61
N ARG A 652 -10.67 10.63 -13.36
CA ARG A 652 -11.49 10.13 -12.25
C ARG A 652 -11.19 10.86 -10.96
N VAL A 653 -12.25 11.14 -10.20
CA VAL A 653 -12.20 11.89 -8.94
C VAL A 653 -12.99 11.14 -7.88
N LEU A 654 -12.37 10.86 -6.74
CA LEU A 654 -13.02 10.30 -5.56
C LEU A 654 -12.97 11.31 -4.43
N VAL A 655 -14.12 11.62 -3.86
CA VAL A 655 -14.26 12.56 -2.74
C VAL A 655 -14.82 11.82 -1.54
N ILE A 656 -14.14 11.97 -0.39
CA ILE A 656 -14.57 11.43 0.90
C ILE A 656 -14.77 12.62 1.84
N GLY A 657 -15.93 12.68 2.50
CA GLY A 657 -16.33 13.77 3.39
C GLY A 657 -15.50 13.93 4.67
N SER A 658 -14.54 13.04 4.92
CA SER A 658 -13.74 12.95 6.14
C SER A 658 -12.26 12.75 5.81
N ASN A 659 -11.39 13.20 6.71
CA ASN A 659 -9.95 12.92 6.69
C ASN A 659 -9.60 11.67 7.52
N LEU A 660 -10.56 10.78 7.81
CA LEU A 660 -10.36 9.60 8.65
C LEU A 660 -9.83 9.94 10.06
N GLY A 661 -9.90 11.21 10.46
CA GLY A 661 -9.31 11.74 11.68
C GLY A 661 -7.77 11.85 11.69
N LEU A 662 -7.10 11.71 10.53
CA LEU A 662 -5.66 11.92 10.41
C LEU A 662 -5.37 13.41 10.17
N GLU A 663 -4.81 14.08 11.18
CA GLU A 663 -4.42 15.48 11.11
C GLU A 663 -2.96 15.67 10.67
N ASP A 664 -2.67 16.81 10.04
CA ASP A 664 -1.31 17.16 9.62
C ASP A 664 -0.32 17.23 10.79
N LEU A 665 0.77 16.48 10.65
CA LEU A 665 1.91 16.46 11.57
C LEU A 665 3.11 17.07 10.85
N SER A 666 3.21 18.39 10.89
CA SER A 666 4.30 19.15 10.27
C SER A 666 4.79 20.27 11.20
N PRO A 667 6.02 20.76 11.04
CA PRO A 667 6.49 21.98 11.70
C PRO A 667 5.52 23.14 11.53
N GLY A 668 4.96 23.36 10.34
CA GLY A 668 4.00 24.44 10.09
C GLY A 668 2.66 24.27 10.82
N SER A 669 2.24 23.03 11.08
CA SER A 669 1.03 22.72 11.87
C SER A 669 1.29 22.83 13.38
N ILE A 670 2.40 22.30 13.86
CA ILE A 670 2.74 22.25 15.30
C ILE A 670 3.31 23.58 15.81
N MET A 671 4.13 24.24 14.99
CA MET A 671 4.83 25.49 15.27
C MET A 671 4.43 26.58 14.27
N PRO A 672 3.17 27.05 14.31
CA PRO A 672 2.75 28.15 13.45
C PRO A 672 3.62 29.39 13.71
N ASP A 673 3.96 30.11 12.65
CA ASP A 673 4.75 31.34 12.66
C ASP A 673 6.16 31.21 13.29
N PHE A 674 6.72 30.00 13.30
CA PHE A 674 8.09 29.76 13.74
C PHE A 674 9.08 30.52 12.86
N ASP A 675 9.95 31.30 13.50
CA ASP A 675 11.05 32.00 12.84
C ASP A 675 12.33 31.88 13.67
N LEU A 676 13.46 31.65 12.99
CA LEU A 676 14.76 31.48 13.63
C LEU A 676 15.22 32.73 14.40
N GLY A 677 14.79 33.93 13.97
CA GLY A 677 15.06 35.19 14.66
C GLY A 677 14.51 35.21 16.08
N GLN A 678 13.36 34.57 16.32
CA GLN A 678 12.73 34.46 17.65
C GLN A 678 13.65 33.76 18.67
N LEU A 679 14.47 32.80 18.22
CA LEU A 679 15.42 32.08 19.08
C LEU A 679 16.61 32.95 19.49
N THR A 680 16.92 34.00 18.73
CA THR A 680 18.04 34.90 19.00
C THR A 680 17.64 36.16 19.77
N GLY A 681 16.35 36.48 19.85
CA GLY A 681 15.83 37.56 20.68
C GLY A 681 15.99 37.20 22.15
N GLY A 682 16.69 38.02 22.93
CA GLY A 682 16.95 37.79 24.36
C GLY A 682 15.71 37.93 25.28
N SER A 683 14.50 37.73 24.76
CA SER A 683 13.24 37.83 25.51
C SER A 683 12.82 36.48 26.09
N PHE A 684 12.05 36.51 27.18
CA PHE A 684 11.43 35.31 27.79
C PHE A 684 10.27 34.73 26.95
N GLU A 685 9.93 35.38 25.83
CA GLU A 685 8.78 35.06 24.97
C GLU A 685 8.94 33.71 24.28
N VAL A 686 10.17 33.35 23.90
CA VAL A 686 10.50 32.06 23.30
C VAL A 686 10.12 30.87 24.20
N VAL A 687 10.12 31.05 25.52
CA VAL A 687 9.71 30.01 26.48
C VAL A 687 8.19 29.77 26.41
N ASP A 688 7.40 30.83 26.27
CA ASP A 688 5.95 30.74 26.19
C ASP A 688 5.50 30.16 24.83
N GLN A 689 6.15 30.62 23.74
CA GLN A 689 5.96 30.05 22.40
C GLN A 689 6.29 28.55 22.38
N PHE A 690 7.44 28.16 22.96
CA PHE A 690 7.81 26.75 23.07
C PHE A 690 6.79 25.92 23.82
N ARG A 691 6.24 26.42 24.94
CA ARG A 691 5.16 25.74 25.66
C ARG A 691 3.91 25.58 24.80
N GLY A 692 3.59 26.58 23.98
CA GLY A 692 2.51 26.49 22.99
C GLY A 692 2.74 25.38 21.97
N TRP A 693 3.94 25.33 21.38
CA TRP A 693 4.29 24.29 20.40
C TRP A 693 4.30 22.88 21.01
N ALA A 694 4.83 22.74 22.22
CA ALA A 694 4.79 21.47 22.95
C ALA A 694 3.35 21.03 23.23
N ALA A 695 2.48 21.97 23.62
CA ALA A 695 1.06 21.69 23.80
C ALA A 695 0.38 21.31 22.48
N ASN A 696 0.70 21.95 21.36
CA ASN A 696 0.16 21.59 20.03
C ASN A 696 0.52 20.16 19.64
N LEU A 697 1.79 19.75 19.81
CA LEU A 697 2.17 18.36 19.53
C LEU A 697 1.45 17.38 20.45
N GLN A 698 1.35 17.69 21.74
CA GLN A 698 0.62 16.85 22.68
C GLN A 698 -0.87 16.77 22.35
N ASN A 699 -1.48 17.86 21.90
CA ASN A 699 -2.87 17.90 21.44
C ASN A 699 -3.08 17.03 20.22
N TRP A 700 -2.16 17.06 19.24
CA TRP A 700 -2.20 16.16 18.09
C TRP A 700 -2.21 14.68 18.53
N GLU A 701 -1.35 14.30 19.48
CA GLU A 701 -1.31 12.92 20.02
C GLU A 701 -2.59 12.55 20.77
N VAL A 702 -3.11 13.46 21.60
CA VAL A 702 -4.36 13.25 22.34
C VAL A 702 -5.51 13.03 21.37
N ARG A 703 -5.67 13.89 20.36
CA ARG A 703 -6.75 13.79 19.37
C ARG A 703 -6.70 12.48 18.59
N LEU A 704 -5.51 12.06 18.14
CA LEU A 704 -5.34 10.76 17.49
C LEU A 704 -5.72 9.60 18.43
N GLY A 705 -5.31 9.68 19.70
CA GLY A 705 -5.63 8.68 20.72
C GLY A 705 -7.13 8.53 21.02
N GLN A 706 -7.94 9.58 20.79
CA GLN A 706 -9.39 9.56 21.04
C GLN A 706 -10.17 8.68 20.05
N ILE A 707 -9.64 8.52 18.83
CA ILE A 707 -10.26 7.83 17.70
C ILE A 707 -9.42 6.66 17.17
N GLN A 708 -8.32 6.33 17.85
CA GLN A 708 -7.36 5.31 17.39
C GLN A 708 -8.00 3.93 17.13
N HIS A 709 -9.08 3.59 17.83
CA HIS A 709 -9.79 2.32 17.66
C HIS A 709 -10.57 2.24 16.34
N THR A 710 -10.87 3.38 15.71
CA THR A 710 -11.53 3.45 14.39
C THR A 710 -10.55 3.24 13.22
N LEU A 711 -9.24 3.40 13.48
CA LEU A 711 -8.20 3.36 12.44
C LEU A 711 -8.08 2.01 11.70
N PRO A 712 -8.22 0.82 12.33
CA PRO A 712 -8.05 -0.45 11.63
C PRO A 712 -8.96 -0.61 10.41
N ASP A 713 -10.24 -0.28 10.55
CA ASP A 713 -11.23 -0.38 9.46
C ASP A 713 -10.98 0.71 8.40
N ASN A 714 -10.65 1.92 8.85
CA ASN A 714 -10.34 3.06 7.97
C ASN A 714 -9.07 2.85 7.14
N ILE A 715 -8.06 2.16 7.69
CA ILE A 715 -6.83 1.84 6.98
C ILE A 715 -7.10 0.86 5.83
N GLN A 716 -8.01 -0.11 6.00
CA GLN A 716 -8.39 -1.01 4.91
C GLN A 716 -9.08 -0.25 3.79
N PHE A 717 -10.00 0.64 4.13
CA PHE A 717 -10.63 1.52 3.15
C PHE A 717 -9.61 2.42 2.45
N LEU A 718 -8.67 3.01 3.18
CA LEU A 718 -7.58 3.80 2.60
C LEU A 718 -6.80 2.98 1.57
N PHE A 719 -6.44 1.73 1.87
CA PHE A 719 -5.76 0.87 0.90
C PHE A 719 -6.62 0.55 -0.32
N ASN A 720 -7.93 0.33 -0.16
CA ASN A 720 -8.84 0.15 -1.30
C ASN A 720 -8.84 1.40 -2.20
N VAL A 721 -8.87 2.59 -1.59
CA VAL A 721 -8.86 3.88 -2.28
C VAL A 721 -7.55 4.11 -3.03
N LEU A 722 -6.40 3.87 -2.40
CA LEU A 722 -5.08 4.05 -3.01
C LEU A 722 -4.83 3.06 -4.14
N ASP A 723 -5.29 1.83 -4.00
CA ASP A 723 -5.21 0.86 -5.09
C ASP A 723 -6.12 1.23 -6.24
N TRP A 724 -7.38 1.61 -5.97
CA TRP A 724 -8.29 2.09 -7.02
C TRP A 724 -7.71 3.30 -7.76
N SER A 725 -7.01 4.20 -7.08
CA SER A 725 -6.45 5.41 -7.71
C SER A 725 -5.31 5.12 -8.68
N ILE A 726 -4.55 4.02 -8.52
CA ILE A 726 -3.46 3.64 -9.43
C ILE A 726 -3.80 2.50 -10.40
N GLN A 727 -4.87 1.74 -10.13
CA GLN A 727 -5.20 0.54 -10.89
C GLN A 727 -6.06 0.84 -12.13
N GLN A 728 -5.87 0.01 -13.16
CA GLN A 728 -6.82 -0.15 -14.26
C GLN A 728 -8.09 -0.84 -13.72
N GLU A 729 -9.27 -0.45 -14.21
CA GLU A 729 -10.58 -0.95 -13.74
C GLU A 729 -10.65 -2.50 -13.64
N ALA A 730 -9.94 -3.21 -14.52
CA ALA A 730 -9.89 -4.67 -14.58
C ALA A 730 -9.33 -5.36 -13.31
N LEU A 731 -8.36 -4.75 -12.59
CA LEU A 731 -7.82 -5.32 -11.34
C LEU A 731 -8.74 -5.09 -10.14
N VAL A 732 -9.61 -4.08 -10.23
CA VAL A 732 -10.48 -3.66 -9.14
C VAL A 732 -11.58 -4.71 -8.89
N GLU A 733 -12.11 -5.32 -9.96
CA GLU A 733 -13.09 -6.42 -9.86
C GLU A 733 -12.55 -7.60 -9.03
N ILE A 734 -11.28 -7.98 -9.24
CA ILE A 734 -10.65 -9.13 -8.59
C ILE A 734 -10.59 -8.97 -7.08
N ARG A 735 -10.17 -7.80 -6.59
CA ARG A 735 -10.09 -7.52 -5.15
C ARG A 735 -11.46 -7.63 -4.48
N SER A 736 -12.51 -7.16 -5.15
CA SER A 736 -13.88 -7.19 -4.62
C SER A 736 -14.42 -8.61 -4.38
N LYS A 737 -13.90 -9.61 -5.11
CA LYS A 737 -14.27 -11.02 -4.91
C LYS A 737 -13.66 -11.62 -3.63
N GLN A 738 -12.55 -11.09 -3.13
CA GLN A 738 -11.72 -11.78 -2.14
C GLN A 738 -12.21 -11.65 -0.68
N TYR A 739 -13.05 -10.65 -0.39
CA TYR A 739 -13.46 -10.32 0.98
C TYR A 739 -14.97 -10.51 1.17
N GLN A 740 -15.45 -11.75 0.97
CA GLN A 740 -16.80 -12.12 1.40
C GLN A 740 -16.74 -12.99 2.65
N ARG A 741 -16.56 -12.36 3.82
CA ARG A 741 -17.26 -12.83 5.02
C ARG A 741 -18.48 -11.95 5.19
N ARG A 742 -19.52 -12.19 4.38
CA ARG A 742 -20.85 -11.75 4.77
C ARG A 742 -21.31 -12.69 5.89
N PRO A 743 -21.46 -12.25 7.15
CA PRO A 743 -22.20 -13.05 8.11
C PRO A 743 -23.55 -13.35 7.47
N LEU A 744 -23.97 -14.61 7.54
CA LEU A 744 -25.25 -15.03 6.98
C LEU A 744 -26.31 -14.07 7.51
N GLU A 745 -27.07 -13.45 6.61
CA GLU A 745 -28.20 -12.63 7.00
C GLU A 745 -29.08 -13.48 7.91
N GLN A 746 -29.43 -12.94 9.09
CA GLN A 746 -30.30 -13.65 10.01
C GLN A 746 -31.70 -13.67 9.39
N LEU A 747 -31.93 -14.68 8.56
CA LEU A 747 -33.23 -15.02 8.05
C LEU A 747 -34.14 -15.38 9.22
N ASP A 748 -35.42 -15.04 9.11
CA ASP A 748 -36.44 -15.52 10.03
C ASP A 748 -36.45 -17.07 10.06
N GLU A 749 -36.86 -17.65 11.19
CA GLU A 749 -36.81 -19.10 11.42
C GLU A 749 -37.59 -19.91 10.35
N ASP A 750 -38.66 -19.32 9.79
CA ASP A 750 -39.49 -19.95 8.77
C ASP A 750 -38.77 -20.02 7.41
N SER A 751 -38.15 -18.90 6.98
CA SER A 751 -37.34 -18.86 5.76
C SER A 751 -36.13 -19.80 5.81
N GLN A 752 -35.45 -19.88 6.97
CA GLN A 752 -34.32 -20.81 7.15
C GLN A 752 -34.76 -22.27 6.97
N SER A 753 -35.89 -22.62 7.58
CA SER A 753 -36.45 -23.98 7.53
C SER A 753 -36.87 -24.34 6.10
N LEU A 754 -37.46 -23.39 5.38
CA LEU A 754 -37.93 -23.60 4.01
C LEU A 754 -36.78 -23.75 3.01
N ILE A 755 -35.73 -22.92 3.10
CA ILE A 755 -34.52 -23.04 2.27
C ILE A 755 -33.79 -24.35 2.56
N THR A 756 -33.68 -24.74 3.83
CA THR A 756 -33.07 -26.02 4.23
C THR A 756 -33.84 -27.20 3.65
N LEU A 757 -35.17 -27.19 3.75
CA LEU A 757 -36.02 -28.21 3.16
C LEU A 757 -35.88 -28.26 1.62
N ALA A 758 -35.85 -27.08 0.97
CA ALA A 758 -35.67 -26.97 -0.47
C ALA A 758 -34.32 -27.53 -0.93
N ALA A 759 -33.23 -27.33 -0.19
CA ALA A 759 -31.92 -27.88 -0.52
C ALA A 759 -31.89 -29.41 -0.34
N ILE A 760 -32.42 -29.93 0.77
CA ILE A 760 -32.46 -31.36 1.09
C ILE A 760 -33.29 -32.15 0.05
N VAL A 761 -34.42 -31.59 -0.38
CA VAL A 761 -35.36 -32.25 -1.30
C VAL A 761 -35.03 -31.93 -2.77
N GLY A 762 -34.62 -30.69 -3.05
CA GLY A 762 -34.38 -30.18 -4.39
C GLY A 762 -33.15 -30.77 -5.07
N ALA A 763 -32.03 -30.94 -4.36
CA ALA A 763 -30.81 -31.49 -4.95
C ALA A 763 -31.01 -32.94 -5.45
N PRO A 764 -31.56 -33.90 -4.66
CA PRO A 764 -31.90 -35.23 -5.16
C PRO A 764 -32.89 -35.21 -6.32
N LEU A 765 -33.91 -34.34 -6.28
CA LEU A 765 -34.90 -34.20 -7.35
C LEU A 765 -34.27 -33.73 -8.66
N LEU A 766 -33.32 -32.78 -8.63
CA LEU A 766 -32.61 -32.33 -9.82
C LEU A 766 -31.82 -33.48 -10.47
N PHE A 767 -31.19 -34.35 -9.67
CA PHE A 767 -30.51 -35.55 -10.17
C PHE A 767 -31.48 -36.57 -10.76
N VAL A 768 -32.62 -36.80 -10.12
CA VAL A 768 -33.68 -37.68 -10.65
C VAL A 768 -34.23 -37.11 -11.96
N LEU A 769 -34.51 -35.81 -12.01
CA LEU A 769 -35.00 -35.12 -13.20
C LEU A 769 -34.00 -35.22 -14.36
N PHE A 770 -32.71 -34.97 -14.10
CA PHE A 770 -31.65 -35.16 -15.09
C PHE A 770 -31.56 -36.60 -15.58
N GLY A 771 -31.68 -37.58 -14.66
CA GLY A 771 -31.73 -39.00 -14.98
C GLY A 771 -32.91 -39.36 -15.88
N LEU A 772 -34.10 -38.83 -15.59
CA LEU A 772 -35.32 -39.03 -16.38
C LEU A 772 -35.23 -38.37 -17.76
N LEU A 773 -34.73 -37.13 -17.84
CA LEU A 773 -34.49 -36.43 -19.10
C LEU A 773 -33.51 -37.22 -19.99
N ARG A 774 -32.43 -37.76 -19.40
CA ARG A 774 -31.45 -38.59 -20.12
C ARG A 774 -32.03 -39.93 -20.57
N LEU A 775 -32.88 -40.57 -19.75
CA LEU A 775 -33.62 -41.78 -20.12
C LEU A 775 -34.58 -41.52 -21.29
N GLY A 776 -35.27 -40.38 -21.27
CA GLY A 776 -36.12 -39.92 -22.38
C GLY A 776 -35.32 -39.70 -23.66
N ALA A 777 -34.20 -38.99 -23.59
CA ALA A 777 -33.31 -38.76 -24.73
C ALA A 777 -32.75 -40.06 -25.32
N ARG A 778 -32.38 -41.03 -24.46
CA ARG A 778 -31.93 -42.37 -24.89
C ARG A 778 -33.05 -43.18 -25.56
N ARG A 779 -34.27 -43.14 -25.03
CA ARG A 779 -35.44 -43.79 -25.65
C ARG A 779 -35.78 -43.19 -27.00
N LYS A 780 -35.66 -41.86 -27.15
CA LYS A 780 -35.86 -41.15 -28.42
C LYS A 780 -34.81 -41.54 -29.47
N ARG A 781 -33.52 -41.63 -29.08
CA ARG A 781 -32.45 -42.16 -29.95
C ARG A 781 -32.67 -43.62 -30.36
N ARG A 782 -33.11 -44.49 -29.43
CA ARG A 782 -33.44 -45.89 -29.74
C ARG A 782 -34.65 -46.04 -30.66
N ARG A 783 -35.69 -45.21 -30.49
CA ARG A 783 -36.85 -45.19 -31.40
C ARG A 783 -36.48 -44.65 -32.78
N GLY A 784 -35.59 -43.67 -32.87
CA GLY A 784 -35.01 -43.20 -34.14
C GLY A 784 -34.21 -44.30 -34.87
N LEU A 785 -33.41 -45.07 -34.14
CA LEU A 785 -32.67 -46.22 -34.68
C LEU A 785 -33.59 -47.39 -35.07
N ALA A 786 -34.66 -47.65 -34.32
CA ALA A 786 -35.66 -48.67 -34.67
C ALA A 786 -36.51 -48.27 -35.90
N ALA A 787 -36.82 -46.98 -36.07
CA ALA A 787 -37.47 -46.46 -37.27
C ALA A 787 -36.57 -46.57 -38.53
N LEU A 788 -35.26 -46.40 -38.36
CA LEU A 788 -34.27 -46.64 -39.42
C LEU A 788 -34.04 -48.13 -39.73
N ALA A 789 -34.26 -49.02 -38.75
CA ALA A 789 -34.20 -50.48 -38.97
C ALA A 789 -35.48 -51.03 -39.60
N GLY A 790 -36.65 -50.45 -39.30
CA GLY A 790 -37.94 -50.83 -39.89
C GLY A 790 -38.12 -50.43 -41.36
N SER A 791 -37.39 -49.40 -41.85
CA SER A 791 -37.42 -49.01 -43.26
C SER A 791 -36.55 -49.89 -44.17
N ARG A 792 -35.74 -50.80 -43.62
CA ARG A 792 -34.99 -51.82 -44.39
C ARG A 792 -35.75 -53.14 -44.59
N GLY A 793 -36.98 -53.26 -44.08
CA GLY A 793 -37.85 -54.45 -44.23
C GLY A 793 -38.96 -54.32 -45.29
N LYS A 794 -38.93 -53.27 -46.12
CA LYS A 794 -39.74 -53.13 -47.33
C LYS A 794 -38.83 -52.82 -48.52
N VAL A 795 -38.02 -53.80 -48.89
CA VAL A 795 -37.57 -54.08 -50.27
C VAL A 795 -37.59 -55.59 -50.42
#